data_AF-A0A9D6TDX9-F1
#
_entry.id   AF-A0A9D6TDX9-F1
#
_cell.length_a   1.000
_cell.length_b   1.000
_cell.length_c   1.000
_cell.angle_alpha   90.00
_cell.angle_beta   90.00
_cell.angle_gamma   90.00
#
_symmetry.space_group_name_H-M   'P 1'
#
loop_
_entity.id
_entity.type
_entity.pdbx_description
1 polymer ?
#
loop_
_entity_poly.entity_id
_entity_poly.type
_entity_poly.pdbx_seq_one_letter_code
_entity_poly.pdbx_strand_id
1 'polypeptide(L)'
;MSASQSAQAWPAGGDSAFVGREPELHALRAAFDRLASTRGHVVLVSGEPGIGKTRLAVELERIAVERGARVLWGRCWEGDGAPPFWPWTQVLRNDVGLVMPPPLRRVAAFEPPEPPVAADSHARFELFDSVTQFLKTASVAQPLVLILDDLHRADEASLRLFGFLTHELRDAPLLVLGTYRDTEVGPDHPLSRLFAEIAAESERIPLQRLSESEVKHLIECTTGQAPSAALLAAVYDHTEGNPFFVIEIVRLLVSTGRLHQPDEHAERPQRPKRRLREAMNQSISSFPQSSSGNPSCPIHTHGCPLEDCGHDGLEPRVHEQRLGIPPGVRALIRQWRERVSSEAQRLLAVAAVIGREFELPALHRALATANEAGANRVLAAIDEAVEVGLVSAGRGIGRCSFSHALVHETFYEDLTTAERIALHRRVAEAIEAVYAADLDAHAAELAHHFFQAIPAGTAAKATHYAIRTAEQAAAVFAHEDAITHYAQALAALVAHTGLDAEEMARRRCEILRRLGEAQGRAGNLAGARASLLEAVAIARALRSPDLLAWAALGFTAIGSDINPNLDAELVSIGEEALAGLGAGDTALRARLLGGFSAMLCYAGNAERGAVLSREAVAVAERLGDPGVLVDVLNDAQFALTGSPDVETRLALAERALALTRQAGARERALDVYLYQVSAFLQRGDAVAADVALRSCADLAQAMRRPFYVWRVAVVRAMRALLHGAHAEAEDLAHQALAVGQRAQSVNARLAFATQLFGLRRDQGRLEELEGTARWAVDEYPAIPGLHCALALLYSELGRATEARAEFERFGANDFAALPRDANWLNVLDKLAQVCAFLHDAPRAARLYKLLLPYAEHAVVVAFGDACDGAAARSLGLLAATMGRCEEAARHFETALGINAQLGARPFVARTQHQYAELLLSVPSPQCFVIPAVSKRESILSGPPTPGCPLEDCGHDESEVRGQALPFSGGVSKGAHWRESRLSEGRGEGPFSDRGTGGHVRDQALALLDQAIATYEQLGMTGYLQQAITLREQALALPGEPQNVFRFDGKRWTVVWQGQPVRARRASGLHYIAHLLRNPAHGVSIIDLERAVASVSGGHTGAEHRLDEDHLQMLVLGGGEPALDAHAMRQCRERLRELQGEREEAVRLNDHGRLAAIDAECDAIERRLRRRRIGSEVEKLRKRISNAIHRSIRAITRQHPALGQHLHKALGRPQHGTWCYRPAEPIEWEL
;
A
#
# COMPACT_ATOMS: atom_id res chain seq x y z
N MET A 1 6.31 25.99 24.66
CA MET A 1 5.83 25.50 25.97
C MET A 1 6.07 24.00 26.02
N SER A 2 6.85 23.55 26.99
CA SER A 2 7.44 22.21 27.08
C SER A 2 6.41 21.14 27.46
N ALA A 3 6.23 20.14 26.60
CA ALA A 3 5.53 18.91 26.94
C ALA A 3 6.56 17.81 27.25
N SER A 4 7.03 17.80 28.49
CA SER A 4 7.70 16.66 29.11
C SER A 4 6.65 15.55 29.33
N GLN A 5 6.47 14.67 28.35
CA GLN A 5 5.68 13.45 28.55
C GLN A 5 6.57 12.39 29.21
N SER A 6 6.30 12.24 30.50
CA SER A 6 6.72 11.18 31.40
C SER A 6 6.63 9.80 30.77
N ALA A 7 7.79 9.16 30.54
CA ALA A 7 7.89 7.71 30.60
C ALA A 7 7.31 7.25 31.95
N GLN A 8 6.44 6.25 31.93
CA GLN A 8 5.80 5.70 33.13
C GLN A 8 6.88 5.23 34.12
N ALA A 9 7.19 6.09 35.11
CA ALA A 9 7.80 5.67 36.35
C ALA A 9 6.81 4.72 37.03
N TRP A 10 7.25 3.47 37.26
CA TRP A 10 6.52 2.53 38.10
C TRP A 10 6.20 3.20 39.44
N PRO A 11 5.01 2.99 40.04
CA PRO A 11 4.70 3.53 41.35
C PRO A 11 5.83 3.13 42.31
N ALA A 12 6.35 4.10 43.07
CA ALA A 12 7.32 3.88 44.13
C ALA A 12 6.72 2.93 45.19
N GLY A 13 6.82 1.63 44.91
CA GLY A 13 6.35 0.54 45.74
C GLY A 13 7.41 0.23 46.78
N GLY A 14 7.48 1.09 47.79
CA GLY A 14 8.20 0.86 49.05
C GLY A 14 9.68 1.23 49.01
N ASP A 15 10.05 2.25 49.78
CA ASP A 15 11.39 2.44 50.35
C ASP A 15 11.75 1.23 51.25
N SER A 16 11.95 0.05 50.67
CA SER A 16 12.60 -1.05 51.38
C SER A 16 14.10 -0.76 51.43
N ALA A 17 14.69 -0.67 52.63
CA ALA A 17 16.11 -0.38 52.75
C ALA A 17 16.98 -1.42 52.04
N PHE A 18 18.02 -0.94 51.39
CA PHE A 18 19.07 -1.77 50.80
C PHE A 18 20.06 -2.18 51.91
N VAL A 19 20.13 -3.47 52.23
CA VAL A 19 20.83 -4.00 53.42
C VAL A 19 21.68 -5.22 53.05
N GLY A 20 22.91 -5.30 53.57
CA GLY A 20 23.74 -6.51 53.56
C GLY A 20 24.32 -6.86 52.19
N ARG A 21 24.58 -5.84 51.37
CA ARG A 21 25.03 -5.94 49.97
C ARG A 21 26.13 -4.95 49.64
N GLU A 22 26.77 -4.40 50.68
CA GLU A 22 27.82 -3.40 50.57
C GLU A 22 29.04 -3.92 49.78
N PRO A 23 29.52 -5.18 49.96
CA PRO A 23 30.62 -5.72 49.17
C PRO A 23 30.29 -5.83 47.67
N GLU A 24 29.11 -6.34 47.33
CA GLU A 24 28.67 -6.51 45.94
C GLU A 24 28.39 -5.16 45.26
N LEU A 25 27.78 -4.21 45.98
CA LEU A 25 27.59 -2.85 45.49
C LEU A 25 28.94 -2.13 45.32
N HIS A 26 29.92 -2.38 46.19
CA HIS A 26 31.27 -1.84 46.04
C HIS A 26 31.96 -2.39 44.79
N ALA A 27 31.81 -3.68 44.49
CA ALA A 27 32.33 -4.29 43.27
C ALA A 27 31.68 -3.70 42.00
N LEU A 28 30.35 -3.51 41.98
CA LEU A 28 29.66 -2.86 40.86
C LEU A 28 30.07 -1.40 40.69
N ARG A 29 30.29 -0.67 41.79
CA ARG A 29 30.81 0.71 41.75
C ARG A 29 32.22 0.75 41.21
N ALA A 30 33.09 -0.18 41.62
CA ALA A 30 34.43 -0.31 41.06
C ALA A 30 34.38 -0.64 39.56
N ALA A 31 33.43 -1.46 39.10
CA ALA A 31 33.22 -1.74 37.68
C ALA A 31 32.77 -0.52 36.89
N PHE A 32 31.86 0.28 37.45
CA PHE A 32 31.43 1.55 36.87
C PHE A 32 32.57 2.58 36.80
N ASP A 33 33.40 2.68 37.85
CA ASP A 33 34.51 3.65 37.91
C ASP A 33 35.60 3.36 36.86
N ARG A 34 35.69 2.11 36.37
CA ARG A 34 36.58 1.74 35.27
C ARG A 34 36.16 2.34 33.91
N LEU A 35 34.90 2.78 33.75
CA LEU A 35 34.44 3.44 32.52
C LEU A 35 35.21 4.74 32.22
N ALA A 36 35.76 5.41 33.25
CA ALA A 36 36.61 6.58 33.08
C ALA A 36 37.92 6.30 32.31
N SER A 37 38.33 5.03 32.22
CA SER A 37 39.49 4.57 31.45
C SER A 37 39.15 4.11 30.02
N THR A 38 37.94 4.40 29.53
CA THR A 38 37.36 4.02 28.22
C THR A 38 37.36 2.53 27.90
N ARG A 39 37.44 1.67 28.93
CA ARG A 39 37.30 0.22 28.78
C ARG A 39 35.89 -0.20 29.17
N GLY A 40 35.18 -0.80 28.23
CA GLY A 40 33.90 -1.43 28.51
C GLY A 40 34.09 -2.75 29.26
N HIS A 41 33.11 -3.09 30.07
CA HIS A 41 33.17 -4.25 30.97
C HIS A 41 31.82 -4.95 31.05
N VAL A 42 31.84 -6.27 31.26
CA VAL A 42 30.65 -7.08 31.50
C VAL A 42 30.68 -7.56 32.94
N VAL A 43 29.58 -7.38 33.66
CA VAL A 43 29.38 -7.94 35.00
C VAL A 43 28.14 -8.83 35.00
N LEU A 44 28.28 -10.04 35.51
CA LEU A 44 27.19 -11.01 35.62
C LEU A 44 26.85 -11.21 37.09
N VAL A 45 25.62 -10.86 37.48
CA VAL A 45 25.11 -11.04 38.84
C VAL A 45 24.27 -12.30 38.89
N SER A 46 24.67 -13.21 39.76
CA SER A 46 24.08 -14.54 39.85
C SER A 46 23.44 -14.78 41.23
N GLY A 47 22.45 -15.66 41.27
CA GLY A 47 21.87 -16.14 42.53
C GLY A 47 20.43 -16.62 42.41
N GLU A 48 19.91 -17.16 43.50
CA GLU A 48 18.57 -17.76 43.58
C GLU A 48 17.43 -16.77 43.27
N PRO A 49 16.22 -17.25 42.91
CA PRO A 49 15.03 -16.40 42.80
C PRO A 49 14.81 -15.57 44.09
N GLY A 50 14.44 -14.29 43.93
CA GLY A 50 14.15 -13.41 45.08
C GLY A 50 15.36 -12.94 45.90
N ILE A 51 16.59 -13.38 45.56
CA ILE A 51 17.80 -13.05 46.33
C ILE A 51 18.20 -11.55 46.30
N GLY A 52 17.60 -10.75 45.40
CA GLY A 52 17.86 -9.31 45.29
C GLY A 52 18.69 -8.86 44.07
N LYS A 53 18.83 -9.69 43.04
CA LYS A 53 19.59 -9.36 41.80
C LYS A 53 19.11 -8.05 41.13
N THR A 54 17.81 -7.98 40.82
CA THR A 54 17.20 -6.78 40.22
C THR A 54 17.32 -5.57 41.14
N ARG A 55 17.22 -5.74 42.47
CA ARG A 55 17.38 -4.64 43.42
C ARG A 55 18.81 -4.09 43.41
N LEU A 56 19.82 -4.96 43.37
CA LEU A 56 21.22 -4.55 43.24
C LEU A 56 21.47 -3.80 41.91
N ALA A 57 20.84 -4.23 40.82
CA ALA A 57 20.90 -3.55 39.54
C ALA A 57 20.26 -2.14 39.59
N VAL A 58 19.13 -1.98 40.30
CA VAL A 58 18.48 -0.68 40.54
C VAL A 58 19.37 0.26 41.37
N GLU A 59 20.12 -0.24 42.36
CA GLU A 59 21.08 0.61 43.10
C GLU A 59 22.25 1.05 42.23
N LEU A 60 22.75 0.18 41.33
CA LEU A 60 23.75 0.58 40.35
C LEU A 60 23.22 1.65 39.41
N GLU A 61 21.97 1.52 38.94
CA GLU A 61 21.31 2.54 38.13
C GLU A 61 21.31 3.90 38.85
N ARG A 62 20.89 3.92 40.12
CA ARG A 62 20.87 5.14 40.93
C ARG A 62 22.25 5.79 41.00
N ILE A 63 23.30 5.01 41.29
CA ILE A 63 24.69 5.49 41.36
C ILE A 63 25.17 6.01 39.99
N ALA A 64 24.86 5.29 38.92
CA ALA A 64 25.26 5.64 37.57
C ALA A 64 24.61 6.95 37.11
N VAL A 65 23.30 7.12 37.34
CA VAL A 65 22.56 8.35 37.04
C VAL A 65 23.07 9.54 37.85
N GLU A 66 23.31 9.36 39.16
CA GLU A 66 23.90 10.41 40.02
C GLU A 66 25.29 10.86 39.54
N ARG A 67 26.02 9.96 38.88
CA ARG A 67 27.36 10.22 38.30
C ARG A 67 27.30 10.64 36.84
N GLY A 68 26.10 10.93 36.31
CA GLY A 68 25.92 11.48 34.96
C GLY A 68 26.01 10.45 33.83
N ALA A 69 25.97 9.15 34.12
CA ALA A 69 25.84 8.11 33.11
C ALA A 69 24.37 7.90 32.73
N ARG A 70 24.15 7.43 31.50
CA ARG A 70 22.83 6.99 31.03
C ARG A 70 22.68 5.50 31.31
N VAL A 71 21.49 5.08 31.76
CA VAL A 71 21.19 3.69 32.07
C VAL A 71 20.05 3.20 31.19
N LEU A 72 20.23 2.05 30.55
CA LEU A 72 19.25 1.42 29.66
C LEU A 72 18.89 0.02 30.18
N TRP A 73 17.59 -0.29 30.22
CA TRP A 73 17.09 -1.58 30.68
C TRP A 73 16.54 -2.44 29.54
N GLY A 74 16.84 -3.73 29.58
CA GLY A 74 16.18 -4.78 28.79
C GLY A 74 15.81 -5.96 29.69
N ARG A 75 14.53 -6.35 29.72
CA ARG A 75 14.07 -7.51 30.51
C ARG A 75 13.83 -8.71 29.61
N CYS A 76 14.38 -9.86 29.97
CA CYS A 76 14.21 -11.11 29.24
C CYS A 76 12.87 -11.80 29.59
N TRP A 77 12.24 -12.45 28.61
CA TRP A 77 10.95 -13.13 28.76
C TRP A 77 10.95 -14.45 27.97
N GLU A 78 10.56 -15.54 28.63
CA GLU A 78 10.62 -16.91 28.08
C GLU A 78 9.24 -17.56 27.88
N GLY A 79 8.14 -16.79 27.89
CA GLY A 79 6.82 -17.31 27.53
C GLY A 79 6.61 -17.35 26.00
N ASP A 80 5.84 -18.32 25.51
CA ASP A 80 5.35 -18.41 24.13
C ASP A 80 4.59 -17.12 23.76
N GLY A 81 5.30 -16.13 23.21
CA GLY A 81 4.74 -14.82 22.88
C GLY A 81 5.73 -13.64 22.86
N ALA A 82 6.93 -13.75 23.44
CA ALA A 82 7.94 -12.69 23.31
C ALA A 82 8.64 -12.74 21.93
N PRO A 83 8.67 -11.63 21.17
CA PRO A 83 9.41 -11.53 19.91
C PRO A 83 10.92 -11.81 20.08
N PRO A 84 11.60 -12.35 19.05
CA PRO A 84 13.07 -12.40 19.02
C PRO A 84 13.69 -11.01 19.27
N PHE A 85 14.81 -10.96 19.99
CA PHE A 85 15.49 -9.70 20.36
C PHE A 85 14.75 -8.80 21.36
N TRP A 86 13.70 -9.29 22.03
CA TRP A 86 12.90 -8.53 23.00
C TRP A 86 13.67 -7.65 24.00
N PRO A 87 14.73 -8.13 24.71
CA PRO A 87 15.50 -7.29 25.62
C PRO A 87 16.20 -6.12 24.89
N TRP A 88 16.66 -6.35 23.66
CA TRP A 88 17.35 -5.34 22.85
C TRP A 88 16.40 -4.29 22.28
N THR A 89 15.16 -4.68 21.92
CA THR A 89 14.14 -3.71 21.54
C THR A 89 13.84 -2.71 22.65
N GLN A 90 13.73 -3.19 23.90
CA GLN A 90 13.52 -2.31 25.06
C GLN A 90 14.67 -1.29 25.20
N VAL A 91 15.90 -1.75 25.03
CA VAL A 91 17.10 -0.91 25.08
C VAL A 91 17.06 0.15 23.99
N LEU A 92 16.78 -0.24 22.74
CA LEU A 92 16.76 0.66 21.57
C LEU A 92 15.61 1.67 21.57
N ARG A 93 14.51 1.39 22.29
CA ARG A 93 13.38 2.34 22.45
C ARG A 93 13.71 3.54 23.31
N ASN A 94 14.78 3.46 24.11
CA ASN A 94 15.19 4.60 24.92
C ASN A 94 15.84 5.66 24.04
N ASP A 95 15.43 6.92 24.21
CA ASP A 95 16.05 8.03 23.49
C ASP A 95 17.47 8.25 24.00
N VAL A 96 18.44 7.96 23.14
CA VAL A 96 19.86 8.19 23.42
C VAL A 96 20.39 9.46 22.72
N GLY A 97 19.53 10.30 22.15
CA GLY A 97 19.91 11.54 21.47
C GLY A 97 20.65 11.32 20.15
N LEU A 98 20.56 10.10 19.60
CA LEU A 98 21.14 9.73 18.31
C LEU A 98 20.03 9.28 17.36
N VAL A 99 20.19 9.62 16.08
CA VAL A 99 19.30 9.12 15.04
C VAL A 99 19.56 7.63 14.87
N MET A 100 18.56 6.81 15.21
CA MET A 100 18.66 5.36 14.99
C MET A 100 18.83 5.05 13.50
N PRO A 101 19.85 4.26 13.12
CA PRO A 101 20.01 3.78 11.75
C PRO A 101 18.86 2.81 11.36
N PRO A 102 18.55 2.67 10.05
CA PRO A 102 17.39 1.91 9.58
C PRO A 102 17.27 0.47 10.11
N PRO A 103 18.35 -0.34 10.20
CA PRO A 103 18.27 -1.69 10.78
C PRO A 103 17.76 -1.72 12.23
N LEU A 104 18.09 -0.69 13.02
CA LEU A 104 17.73 -0.60 14.43
C LEU A 104 16.32 -0.06 14.68
N ARG A 105 15.81 0.79 13.78
CA ARG A 105 14.41 1.25 13.85
C ARG A 105 13.45 0.07 13.78
N ARG A 106 13.77 -0.95 12.96
CA ARG A 106 12.98 -2.18 12.80
C ARG A 106 12.92 -3.00 14.10
N VAL A 107 14.08 -3.24 14.71
CA VAL A 107 14.18 -3.94 16.01
C VAL A 107 13.51 -3.14 17.12
N ALA A 108 13.65 -1.81 17.15
CA ALA A 108 13.02 -0.93 18.14
C ALA A 108 11.47 -0.90 18.02
N ALA A 109 10.93 -1.07 16.80
CA ALA A 109 9.50 -0.97 16.52
C ALA A 109 8.71 -2.29 16.69
N PHE A 110 9.35 -3.42 17.04
CA PHE A 110 8.76 -4.76 16.92
C PHE A 110 8.22 -5.07 15.52
N GLU A 111 8.91 -4.57 14.49
CA GLU A 111 8.69 -5.10 13.15
C GLU A 111 9.27 -6.52 13.12
N PRO A 112 8.50 -7.57 12.73
CA PRO A 112 9.10 -8.88 12.54
C PRO A 112 10.25 -8.73 11.55
N PRO A 113 11.44 -9.32 11.82
CA PRO A 113 12.42 -9.42 10.76
C PRO A 113 11.73 -10.17 9.60
N GLU A 114 11.81 -9.64 8.39
CA GLU A 114 11.46 -10.38 7.17
C GLU A 114 12.03 -11.81 7.29
N PRO A 115 11.35 -12.86 6.81
CA PRO A 115 12.09 -14.08 6.55
C PRO A 115 13.11 -13.73 5.44
N PRO A 116 14.44 -13.92 5.60
CA PRO A 116 15.13 -14.74 6.60
C PRO A 116 16.38 -14.08 7.24
N VAL A 117 16.25 -13.22 8.27
CA VAL A 117 17.41 -12.93 9.16
C VAL A 117 17.84 -14.19 9.93
N ALA A 118 16.93 -15.17 10.06
CA ALA A 118 17.17 -16.46 10.70
C ALA A 118 18.03 -17.43 9.84
N ALA A 119 18.18 -17.21 8.52
CA ALA A 119 18.98 -18.09 7.64
C ALA A 119 20.23 -17.43 7.03
N ASP A 120 20.24 -16.10 6.83
CA ASP A 120 21.42 -15.39 6.29
C ASP A 120 22.40 -14.97 7.40
N SER A 121 23.64 -15.43 7.30
CA SER A 121 24.72 -15.07 8.23
C SER A 121 25.20 -13.63 8.04
N HIS A 122 25.05 -13.05 6.85
CA HIS A 122 25.50 -11.69 6.54
C HIS A 122 24.54 -10.64 7.11
N ALA A 123 23.24 -10.74 6.81
CA ALA A 123 22.22 -9.83 7.37
C ALA A 123 22.19 -9.82 8.91
N ARG A 124 22.48 -10.97 9.55
CA ARG A 124 22.58 -11.07 11.01
C ARG A 124 23.82 -10.36 11.56
N PHE A 125 24.96 -10.50 10.89
CA PHE A 125 26.18 -9.79 11.26
C PHE A 125 26.00 -8.28 11.12
N GLU A 126 25.41 -7.80 10.02
CA GLU A 126 25.12 -6.38 9.80
C GLU A 126 24.19 -5.80 10.88
N LEU A 127 23.19 -6.57 11.30
CA LEU A 127 22.31 -6.17 12.40
C LEU A 127 23.08 -6.08 13.73
N PHE A 128 23.88 -7.10 14.05
CA PHE A 128 24.64 -7.15 15.30
C PHE A 128 25.68 -6.03 15.37
N ASP A 129 26.38 -5.79 14.26
CA ASP A 129 27.31 -4.67 14.13
C ASP A 129 26.57 -3.34 14.26
N SER A 130 25.43 -3.16 13.57
CA SER A 130 24.63 -1.93 13.69
C SER A 130 24.22 -1.61 15.12
N VAL A 131 23.70 -2.61 15.87
CA VAL A 131 23.30 -2.44 17.29
C VAL A 131 24.53 -2.04 18.11
N THR A 132 25.64 -2.74 17.90
CA THR A 132 26.89 -2.54 18.65
C THR A 132 27.48 -1.16 18.38
N GLN A 133 27.60 -0.75 17.12
CA GLN A 133 28.09 0.59 16.75
C GLN A 133 27.20 1.70 17.28
N PHE A 134 25.89 1.52 17.27
CA PHE A 134 24.95 2.50 17.81
C PHE A 134 25.13 2.69 19.31
N LEU A 135 25.22 1.59 20.07
CA LEU A 135 25.46 1.64 21.53
C LEU A 135 26.86 2.21 21.86
N LYS A 136 27.90 1.85 21.08
CA LYS A 136 29.24 2.43 21.22
C LYS A 136 29.21 3.93 20.96
N THR A 137 28.56 4.38 19.88
CA THR A 137 28.43 5.82 19.55
C THR A 137 27.66 6.56 20.65
N ALA A 138 26.57 5.98 21.16
CA ALA A 138 25.81 6.55 22.27
C ALA A 138 26.67 6.69 23.54
N SER A 139 27.51 5.68 23.83
CA SER A 139 28.37 5.68 25.01
C SER A 139 29.46 6.74 24.96
N VAL A 140 29.94 7.12 23.77
CA VAL A 140 30.95 8.20 23.63
C VAL A 140 30.37 9.56 24.02
N ALA A 141 29.11 9.83 23.69
CA ALA A 141 28.46 11.08 24.04
C ALA A 141 28.16 11.18 25.55
N GLN A 142 27.79 10.07 26.17
CA GLN A 142 27.52 9.96 27.60
C GLN A 142 27.78 8.51 28.03
N PRO A 143 28.58 8.25 29.10
CA PRO A 143 28.86 6.90 29.57
C PRO A 143 27.56 6.10 29.75
N LEU A 144 27.56 4.86 29.28
CA LEU A 144 26.35 4.06 29.17
C LEU A 144 26.43 2.82 30.06
N VAL A 145 25.37 2.57 30.81
CA VAL A 145 25.17 1.32 31.58
C VAL A 145 23.98 0.59 30.98
N LEU A 146 24.22 -0.62 30.49
CA LEU A 146 23.20 -1.49 29.92
C LEU A 146 22.87 -2.60 30.93
N ILE A 147 21.62 -2.67 31.39
CA ILE A 147 21.16 -3.68 32.35
C ILE A 147 20.21 -4.65 31.64
N LEU A 148 20.63 -5.91 31.53
CA LEU A 148 19.82 -7.01 31.02
C LEU A 148 19.40 -7.93 32.17
N ASP A 149 18.11 -7.90 32.50
CA ASP A 149 17.57 -8.62 33.66
C ASP A 149 17.02 -9.99 33.23
N ASP A 150 17.30 -11.01 34.03
CA ASP A 150 16.88 -12.40 33.86
C ASP A 150 17.38 -13.08 32.55
N LEU A 151 18.67 -12.96 32.21
CA LEU A 151 19.30 -13.51 30.99
C LEU A 151 19.06 -15.01 30.71
N HIS A 152 18.77 -15.80 31.75
CA HIS A 152 18.39 -17.21 31.60
C HIS A 152 17.09 -17.39 30.80
N ARG A 153 16.25 -16.35 30.72
CA ARG A 153 14.98 -16.29 29.98
C ARG A 153 15.11 -15.67 28.58
N ALA A 154 16.33 -15.41 28.11
CA ALA A 154 16.55 -14.76 26.82
C ALA A 154 16.47 -15.77 25.66
N ASP A 155 15.90 -15.35 24.53
CA ASP A 155 15.91 -16.14 23.31
C ASP A 155 17.35 -16.32 22.76
N GLU A 156 17.57 -17.35 21.96
CA GLU A 156 18.89 -17.70 21.44
C GLU A 156 19.50 -16.57 20.59
N ALA A 157 18.69 -15.84 19.82
CA ALA A 157 19.19 -14.74 18.99
C ALA A 157 19.65 -13.56 19.86
N SER A 158 18.93 -13.25 20.93
CA SER A 158 19.33 -12.25 21.95
C SER A 158 20.64 -12.61 22.65
N LEU A 159 20.86 -13.88 22.99
CA LEU A 159 22.10 -14.35 23.62
C LEU A 159 23.29 -14.27 22.67
N ARG A 160 23.09 -14.57 21.38
CA ARG A 160 24.15 -14.42 20.37
C ARG A 160 24.54 -12.95 20.15
N LEU A 161 23.58 -12.03 20.13
CA LEU A 161 23.85 -10.59 20.08
C LEU A 161 24.58 -10.11 21.34
N PHE A 162 24.22 -10.64 22.52
CA PHE A 162 24.95 -10.37 23.76
C PHE A 162 26.43 -10.75 23.61
N GLY A 163 26.71 -11.98 23.20
CA GLY A 163 28.08 -12.46 22.96
C GLY A 163 28.83 -11.59 21.95
N PHE A 164 28.19 -11.24 20.83
CA PHE A 164 28.79 -10.33 19.84
C PHE A 164 29.16 -8.97 20.44
N LEU A 165 28.24 -8.34 21.17
CA LEU A 165 28.47 -7.05 21.82
C LEU A 165 29.66 -7.13 22.79
N THR A 166 29.76 -8.19 23.60
CA THR A 166 30.81 -8.33 24.63
C THR A 166 32.23 -8.28 24.06
N HIS A 167 32.46 -8.85 22.86
CA HIS A 167 33.77 -8.86 22.22
C HIS A 167 34.21 -7.47 21.71
N GLU A 168 33.25 -6.57 21.47
CA GLU A 168 33.46 -5.25 20.90
C GLU A 168 33.54 -4.11 21.96
N LEU A 169 33.46 -4.44 23.26
CA LEU A 169 33.39 -3.45 24.35
C LEU A 169 34.72 -2.77 24.71
N ARG A 170 35.86 -3.29 24.24
CA ARG A 170 37.19 -2.89 24.72
C ARG A 170 37.53 -1.40 24.52
N ASP A 171 36.89 -0.76 23.54
CA ASP A 171 37.14 0.63 23.12
C ASP A 171 35.94 1.57 23.32
N ALA A 172 35.01 1.24 24.22
CA ALA A 172 33.82 2.05 24.50
C ALA A 172 33.54 2.19 26.00
N PRO A 173 33.13 3.37 26.50
CA PRO A 173 32.72 3.57 27.89
C PRO A 173 31.31 2.99 28.16
N LEU A 174 31.18 1.67 27.99
CA LEU A 174 29.94 0.90 28.13
C LEU A 174 30.09 -0.22 29.18
N LEU A 175 29.26 -0.18 30.23
CA LEU A 175 29.14 -1.24 31.24
C LEU A 175 27.90 -2.08 30.95
N VAL A 176 28.05 -3.39 30.79
CA VAL A 176 26.92 -4.32 30.60
C VAL A 176 26.74 -5.16 31.86
N LEU A 177 25.58 -5.04 32.51
CA LEU A 177 25.17 -5.83 33.66
C LEU A 177 24.14 -6.88 33.23
N GLY A 178 24.46 -8.16 33.37
CA GLY A 178 23.53 -9.26 33.14
C GLY A 178 23.13 -9.91 34.46
N THR A 179 21.84 -10.11 34.73
CA THR A 179 21.39 -10.89 35.90
C THR A 179 20.86 -12.26 35.47
N TYR A 180 21.12 -13.32 36.25
CA TYR A 180 20.57 -14.64 35.95
C TYR A 180 20.43 -15.52 37.20
N ARG A 181 19.73 -16.65 37.06
CA ARG A 181 19.49 -17.61 38.14
C ARG A 181 20.40 -18.83 38.01
N ASP A 182 21.26 -19.05 39.00
CA ASP A 182 22.20 -20.18 38.99
C ASP A 182 21.51 -21.55 39.01
N THR A 183 20.31 -21.63 39.60
CA THR A 183 19.52 -22.87 39.71
C THR A 183 18.85 -23.31 38.40
N GLU A 184 18.67 -22.39 37.45
CA GLU A 184 17.93 -22.63 36.20
C GLU A 184 18.88 -22.83 34.99
N VAL A 185 20.17 -22.59 35.18
CA VAL A 185 21.19 -22.70 34.13
C VAL A 185 21.92 -24.03 34.25
N GLY A 186 21.40 -25.06 33.58
CA GLY A 186 22.01 -26.37 33.49
C GLY A 186 23.17 -26.44 32.47
N PRO A 187 23.92 -27.57 32.41
CA PRO A 187 25.03 -27.75 31.47
C PRO A 187 24.65 -27.57 30.00
N ASP A 188 23.42 -27.95 29.63
CA ASP A 188 22.90 -27.89 28.26
C ASP A 188 22.22 -26.56 27.90
N HIS A 189 22.09 -25.63 28.85
CA HIS A 189 21.42 -24.36 28.63
C HIS A 189 22.24 -23.44 27.68
N PRO A 190 21.62 -22.73 26.71
CA PRO A 190 22.34 -21.86 25.77
C PRO A 190 23.24 -20.82 26.46
N LEU A 191 22.78 -20.27 27.58
CA LEU A 191 23.53 -19.33 28.42
C LEU A 191 24.86 -19.92 28.96
N SER A 192 24.92 -21.23 29.22
CA SER A 192 26.15 -21.90 29.68
C SER A 192 27.27 -21.88 28.63
N ARG A 193 26.91 -21.94 27.34
CA ARG A 193 27.87 -21.81 26.23
C ARG A 193 28.40 -20.39 26.11
N LEU A 194 27.48 -19.42 26.11
CA LEU A 194 27.84 -18.00 26.09
C LEU A 194 28.78 -17.63 27.25
N PHE A 195 28.50 -18.14 28.45
CA PHE A 195 29.35 -17.96 29.63
C PHE A 195 30.75 -18.53 29.51
N ALA A 196 30.94 -19.60 28.73
CA ALA A 196 32.26 -20.13 28.43
C ALA A 196 33.00 -19.24 27.41
N GLU A 197 32.27 -18.68 26.45
CA GLU A 197 32.80 -17.79 25.39
C GLU A 197 33.30 -16.45 25.94
N ILE A 198 32.58 -15.85 26.89
CA ILE A 198 32.87 -14.49 27.43
C ILE A 198 33.62 -14.50 28.77
N ALA A 199 34.14 -15.66 29.19
CA ALA A 199 34.72 -15.84 30.53
C ALA A 199 35.92 -14.91 30.81
N ALA A 200 36.68 -14.54 29.77
CA ALA A 200 37.84 -13.65 29.91
C ALA A 200 37.45 -12.16 30.00
N GLU A 201 36.27 -11.80 29.50
CA GLU A 201 35.77 -10.42 29.41
C GLU A 201 34.69 -10.08 30.46
N SER A 202 34.27 -11.05 31.29
CA SER A 202 33.21 -10.88 32.28
C SER A 202 33.65 -11.13 33.72
N GLU A 203 33.14 -10.31 34.64
CA GLU A 203 33.28 -10.49 36.10
C GLU A 203 31.98 -11.07 36.68
N ARG A 204 32.07 -12.10 37.52
CA ARG A 204 30.88 -12.72 38.13
C ARG A 204 30.76 -12.36 39.60
N ILE A 205 29.57 -11.90 40.01
CA ILE A 205 29.23 -11.55 41.39
C ILE A 205 28.09 -12.47 41.86
N PRO A 206 28.40 -13.53 42.63
CA PRO A 206 27.37 -14.38 43.22
C PRO A 206 26.75 -13.72 44.45
N LEU A 207 25.42 -13.62 44.48
CA LEU A 207 24.68 -13.09 45.63
C LEU A 207 24.46 -14.17 46.67
N GLN A 208 24.96 -13.94 47.87
CA GLN A 208 24.71 -14.80 49.03
C GLN A 208 23.38 -14.45 49.71
N ARG A 209 22.86 -15.35 50.54
CA ARG A 209 21.71 -15.05 51.39
C ARG A 209 22.14 -14.10 52.52
N LEU A 210 21.23 -13.26 53.01
CA LEU A 210 21.51 -12.34 54.11
C LEU A 210 21.79 -13.14 55.38
N SER A 211 22.76 -12.67 56.16
CA SER A 211 23.02 -13.15 57.52
C SER A 211 21.89 -12.76 58.47
N GLU A 212 21.80 -13.43 59.63
CA GLU A 212 20.81 -13.13 60.66
C GLU A 212 20.88 -11.65 61.12
N SER A 213 22.08 -11.07 61.19
CA SER A 213 22.27 -9.64 61.50
C SER A 213 21.73 -8.71 60.40
N GLU A 214 21.86 -9.08 59.13
CA GLU A 214 21.36 -8.30 58.00
C GLU A 214 19.84 -8.44 57.87
N VAL A 215 19.28 -9.61 58.16
CA VAL A 215 17.83 -9.82 58.27
C VAL A 215 17.24 -8.96 59.39
N LYS A 216 17.90 -8.90 60.55
CA LYS A 216 17.50 -7.99 61.64
C LYS A 216 17.43 -6.54 61.17
N HIS A 217 18.48 -6.09 60.49
CA HIS A 217 18.56 -4.72 60.00
C HIS A 217 17.53 -4.43 58.89
N LEU A 218 17.26 -5.40 58.01
CA LEU A 218 16.21 -5.30 56.99
C LEU A 218 14.81 -5.19 57.63
N ILE A 219 14.52 -5.97 58.68
CA ILE A 219 13.26 -5.88 59.43
C ILE A 219 13.14 -4.50 60.12
N GLU A 220 14.20 -4.04 60.77
CA GLU A 220 14.28 -2.72 61.42
C GLU A 220 13.96 -1.59 60.44
N CYS A 221 14.59 -1.61 59.27
CA CYS A 221 14.38 -0.58 58.27
C CYS A 221 12.99 -0.66 57.61
N THR A 222 12.41 -1.86 57.47
CA THR A 222 11.10 -2.05 56.83
C THR A 222 9.94 -1.72 57.79
N THR A 223 10.12 -1.97 59.09
CA THR A 223 9.05 -1.81 60.11
C THR A 223 9.24 -0.59 61.01
N GLY A 224 10.43 0.04 60.97
CA GLY A 224 10.82 1.13 61.87
C GLY A 224 11.17 0.69 63.29
N GLN A 225 11.19 -0.61 63.60
CA GLN A 225 11.40 -1.15 64.95
C GLN A 225 12.25 -2.42 64.95
N ALA A 226 13.01 -2.64 66.03
CA ALA A 226 13.84 -3.84 66.18
C ALA A 226 13.00 -5.10 66.49
N PRO A 227 13.19 -6.21 65.76
CA PRO A 227 12.49 -7.47 66.05
C PRO A 227 13.01 -8.09 67.36
N SER A 228 12.14 -8.82 68.06
CA SER A 228 12.56 -9.65 69.19
C SER A 228 13.49 -10.78 68.72
N ALA A 229 14.32 -11.32 69.62
CA ALA A 229 15.24 -12.40 69.28
C ALA A 229 14.53 -13.66 68.78
N ALA A 230 13.35 -13.98 69.33
CA ALA A 230 12.53 -15.11 68.89
C ALA A 230 11.93 -14.89 67.49
N LEU A 231 11.45 -13.67 67.20
CA LEU A 231 10.92 -13.31 65.88
C LEU A 231 12.02 -13.33 64.81
N LEU A 232 13.20 -12.79 65.13
CA LEU A 232 14.35 -12.81 64.22
C LEU A 232 14.77 -14.23 63.87
N ALA A 233 14.94 -15.09 64.89
CA ALA A 233 15.28 -16.50 64.68
C ALA A 233 14.21 -17.23 63.86
N ALA A 234 12.92 -16.99 64.13
CA ALA A 234 11.84 -17.60 63.36
C ALA A 234 11.83 -17.13 61.90
N VAL A 235 11.95 -15.82 61.64
CA VAL A 235 12.01 -15.28 60.28
C VAL A 235 13.26 -15.82 59.55
N TYR A 236 14.40 -15.88 60.22
CA TYR A 236 15.63 -16.39 59.63
C TYR A 236 15.55 -17.89 59.32
N ASP A 237 15.05 -18.72 60.24
CA ASP A 237 14.88 -20.17 60.03
C ASP A 237 13.92 -20.50 58.87
N HIS A 238 12.89 -19.68 58.64
CA HIS A 238 11.90 -19.93 57.58
C HIS A 238 12.27 -19.30 56.23
N THR A 239 13.11 -18.27 56.22
CA THR A 239 13.53 -17.58 54.98
C THR A 239 14.93 -17.97 54.53
N GLU A 240 15.70 -18.58 55.43
CA GLU A 240 17.12 -18.88 55.31
C GLU A 240 17.95 -17.66 54.86
N GLY A 241 17.47 -16.45 55.15
CA GLY A 241 18.11 -15.18 54.76
C GLY A 241 17.78 -14.67 53.35
N ASN A 242 16.82 -15.24 52.63
CA ASN A 242 16.43 -14.72 51.31
C ASN A 242 15.60 -13.41 51.44
N PRO A 243 16.08 -12.26 50.92
CA PRO A 243 15.46 -10.95 51.12
C PRO A 243 13.99 -10.87 50.69
N PHE A 244 13.62 -11.48 49.56
CA PHE A 244 12.25 -11.46 49.08
C PHE A 244 11.32 -12.15 50.09
N PHE A 245 11.71 -13.32 50.59
CA PHE A 245 10.88 -14.04 51.58
C PHE A 245 10.88 -13.38 52.95
N VAL A 246 11.98 -12.73 53.36
CA VAL A 246 12.00 -11.90 54.56
C VAL A 246 10.98 -10.76 54.44
N ILE A 247 11.01 -10.00 53.35
CA ILE A 247 10.10 -8.87 53.12
C ILE A 247 8.65 -9.36 53.04
N GLU A 248 8.39 -10.47 52.36
CA GLU A 248 7.04 -11.02 52.21
C GLU A 248 6.50 -11.54 53.56
N ILE A 249 7.30 -12.26 54.36
CA ILE A 249 6.89 -12.66 55.72
C ILE A 249 6.69 -11.44 56.62
N VAL A 250 7.56 -10.45 56.56
CA VAL A 250 7.41 -9.22 57.35
C VAL A 250 6.15 -8.47 56.95
N ARG A 251 5.88 -8.28 55.66
CA ARG A 251 4.64 -7.66 55.16
C ARG A 251 3.40 -8.43 55.59
N LEU A 252 3.46 -9.75 55.52
CA LEU A 252 2.39 -10.64 55.96
C LEU A 252 2.18 -10.57 57.49
N LEU A 253 3.23 -10.40 58.29
CA LEU A 253 3.15 -10.19 59.75
C LEU A 253 2.68 -8.78 60.13
N VAL A 254 3.02 -7.75 59.32
CA VAL A 254 2.49 -6.38 59.46
C VAL A 254 0.98 -6.38 59.16
N SER A 255 0.57 -6.97 58.03
CA SER A 255 -0.84 -6.96 57.59
C SER A 255 -1.76 -7.75 58.51
N THR A 256 -1.23 -8.77 59.19
CA THR A 256 -1.96 -9.57 60.20
C THR A 256 -1.86 -9.00 61.62
N GLY A 257 -1.17 -7.86 61.83
CA GLY A 257 -1.03 -7.20 63.14
C GLY A 257 -0.20 -7.96 64.17
N ARG A 258 0.60 -8.96 63.76
CA ARG A 258 1.29 -9.92 64.65
C ARG A 258 2.76 -9.64 64.89
N LEU A 259 3.27 -8.50 64.43
CA LEU A 259 4.66 -8.08 64.65
C LEU A 259 5.00 -7.82 66.13
N HIS A 260 4.00 -7.75 67.02
CA HIS A 260 4.15 -7.24 68.40
C HIS A 260 3.66 -8.15 69.53
N GLN A 261 3.35 -9.44 69.30
CA GLN A 261 3.01 -10.30 70.45
C GLN A 261 4.27 -10.58 71.30
N PRO A 262 4.33 -10.13 72.57
CA PRO A 262 5.44 -10.47 73.45
C PRO A 262 5.33 -11.94 73.86
N ASP A 263 6.47 -12.65 73.87
CA ASP A 263 6.57 -14.03 74.32
C ASP A 263 6.10 -14.18 75.77
N GLU A 264 4.87 -14.64 76.00
CA GLU A 264 4.41 -15.06 77.34
C GLU A 264 5.03 -16.40 77.80
N HIS A 265 5.96 -16.99 77.05
CA HIS A 265 6.57 -18.30 77.38
C HIS A 265 8.10 -18.32 77.35
N ALA A 266 8.76 -17.20 77.68
CA ALA A 266 10.21 -17.13 77.83
C ALA A 266 10.70 -17.30 79.29
N GLU A 267 10.18 -18.28 80.05
CA GLU A 267 10.82 -18.74 81.30
C GLU A 267 10.75 -20.26 81.45
N ARG A 268 11.76 -20.97 80.95
CA ARG A 268 12.42 -22.14 81.59
C ARG A 268 13.52 -22.72 80.68
N PRO A 269 14.78 -22.83 81.14
CA PRO A 269 15.84 -23.46 80.36
C PRO A 269 15.84 -24.97 80.62
N GLN A 270 15.29 -25.76 79.69
CA GLN A 270 15.58 -27.21 79.63
C GLN A 270 15.88 -27.63 78.18
N ARG A 271 17.11 -28.12 77.97
CA ARG A 271 17.60 -28.77 76.74
C ARG A 271 16.61 -29.84 76.27
N PRO A 272 16.45 -30.04 74.93
CA PRO A 272 16.96 -31.29 74.36
C PRO A 272 17.40 -31.19 72.89
N LYS A 273 18.72 -31.20 72.63
CA LYS A 273 19.27 -31.76 71.38
C LYS A 273 19.18 -33.30 71.46
N ARG A 274 18.01 -33.89 71.21
CA ARG A 274 17.91 -35.34 70.86
C ARG A 274 16.54 -35.81 70.34
N ARG A 275 15.41 -35.16 70.65
CA ARG A 275 14.07 -35.68 70.28
C ARG A 275 13.59 -35.37 68.86
N LEU A 276 14.06 -34.30 68.20
CA LEU A 276 13.68 -34.04 66.80
C LEU A 276 14.43 -34.92 65.77
N ARG A 277 15.64 -35.40 66.13
CA ARG A 277 16.43 -36.27 65.24
C ARG A 277 15.92 -37.72 65.21
N GLU A 278 15.20 -38.15 66.26
CA GLU A 278 14.56 -39.47 66.30
C GLU A 278 13.18 -39.48 65.62
N ALA A 279 12.46 -38.36 65.60
CA ALA A 279 11.19 -38.24 64.87
C ALA A 279 11.38 -38.20 63.33
N MET A 280 12.51 -37.70 62.83
CA MET A 280 12.80 -37.64 61.39
C MET A 280 13.37 -38.94 60.79
N ASN A 281 13.90 -39.86 61.60
CA ASN A 281 14.43 -41.14 61.09
C ASN A 281 13.38 -42.27 61.02
N GLN A 282 12.13 -42.05 61.47
CA GLN A 282 11.07 -43.05 61.41
C GLN A 282 10.12 -42.91 60.20
N SER A 283 10.30 -41.88 59.35
CA SER A 283 9.47 -41.69 58.14
C SER A 283 10.22 -41.93 56.82
N ILE A 284 11.42 -42.51 56.85
CA ILE A 284 12.19 -42.87 55.63
C ILE A 284 12.36 -44.40 55.46
N SER A 285 11.79 -45.24 56.31
CA SER A 285 11.83 -46.70 56.14
C SER A 285 10.43 -47.33 56.08
N SER A 286 9.74 -47.18 54.94
CA SER A 286 8.71 -48.13 54.48
C SER A 286 8.23 -47.80 53.06
N PHE A 287 9.07 -48.09 52.07
CA PHE A 287 8.59 -48.48 50.74
C PHE A 287 9.34 -49.73 50.30
N PRO A 288 8.66 -50.83 49.92
CA PRO A 288 9.32 -52.03 49.43
C PRO A 288 9.89 -51.81 48.03
N GLN A 289 11.11 -52.31 47.82
CA GLN A 289 11.67 -52.52 46.49
C GLN A 289 10.94 -53.69 45.80
N SER A 290 10.32 -53.46 44.65
CA SER A 290 10.17 -54.48 43.61
C SER A 290 9.80 -53.88 42.25
N SER A 291 10.77 -53.94 41.32
CA SER A 291 10.66 -54.38 39.92
C SER A 291 9.55 -53.79 39.02
N SER A 292 9.92 -52.81 38.19
CA SER A 292 9.26 -52.59 36.89
C SER A 292 10.04 -53.34 35.80
N GLY A 293 9.68 -54.61 35.62
CA GLY A 293 9.89 -55.32 34.36
C GLY A 293 8.91 -54.78 33.33
N ASN A 294 9.42 -54.54 32.13
CA ASN A 294 8.69 -54.27 30.90
C ASN A 294 7.77 -55.47 30.57
N PRO A 295 6.50 -55.24 30.21
CA PRO A 295 6.00 -55.89 29.00
C PRO A 295 5.07 -55.01 28.15
N SER A 296 5.57 -54.71 26.95
CA SER A 296 4.96 -55.07 25.66
C SER A 296 3.47 -54.75 25.41
N CYS A 297 3.28 -53.75 24.55
CA CYS A 297 2.20 -53.63 23.58
C CYS A 297 1.80 -54.99 22.96
N PRO A 298 0.51 -55.39 22.96
CA PRO A 298 0.01 -56.46 22.12
C PRO A 298 -0.62 -55.83 20.88
N ILE A 299 0.09 -55.87 19.75
CA ILE A 299 -0.40 -56.05 18.37
C ILE A 299 0.80 -55.76 17.46
N HIS A 300 1.52 -56.81 17.11
CA HIS A 300 2.28 -56.87 15.86
C HIS A 300 2.12 -58.27 15.30
N THR A 301 1.26 -58.39 14.29
CA THR A 301 1.47 -59.34 13.19
C THR A 301 0.79 -58.80 11.94
N HIS A 302 1.63 -58.48 10.95
CA HIS A 302 1.36 -58.13 9.55
C HIS A 302 1.06 -56.66 9.18
N GLY A 303 2.16 -55.93 8.88
CA GLY A 303 2.30 -55.01 7.73
C GLY A 303 1.38 -53.79 7.65
N CYS A 304 1.85 -52.64 8.15
CA CYS A 304 1.37 -51.33 7.72
C CYS A 304 2.58 -50.47 7.29
N PRO A 305 2.64 -49.99 6.03
CA PRO A 305 3.65 -49.06 5.57
C PRO A 305 3.09 -47.63 5.60
N LEU A 306 3.28 -46.91 6.71
CA LEU A 306 3.07 -45.46 6.78
C LEU A 306 4.06 -44.87 7.79
N GLU A 307 5.04 -44.12 7.28
CA GLU A 307 5.70 -43.03 8.01
C GLU A 307 4.73 -41.85 8.10
N ASP A 308 4.87 -41.04 9.15
CA ASP A 308 4.09 -39.84 9.52
C ASP A 308 2.69 -40.02 10.12
N CYS A 309 2.68 -40.25 11.45
CA CYS A 309 1.56 -39.93 12.34
C CYS A 309 2.01 -38.84 13.35
N GLY A 310 2.13 -37.59 12.89
CA GLY A 310 2.37 -36.43 13.75
C GLY A 310 1.08 -35.98 14.44
N HIS A 311 0.80 -36.52 15.61
CA HIS A 311 -0.16 -35.95 16.56
C HIS A 311 0.60 -35.21 17.67
N ASP A 312 1.14 -34.03 17.37
CA ASP A 312 1.55 -33.09 18.41
C ASP A 312 0.31 -32.33 18.88
N GLY A 313 -0.23 -32.79 20.01
CA GLY A 313 -1.28 -32.11 20.75
C GLY A 313 -0.79 -30.76 21.26
N LEU A 314 -1.32 -29.70 20.68
CA LEU A 314 -1.28 -28.34 21.23
C LEU A 314 -2.04 -28.31 22.57
N GLU A 315 -1.35 -28.59 23.67
CA GLU A 315 -1.74 -28.05 24.97
C GLU A 315 -1.33 -26.57 25.01
N PRO A 316 -2.26 -25.61 25.13
CA PRO A 316 -1.88 -24.23 25.41
C PRO A 316 -1.36 -24.19 26.85
N ARG A 317 -0.04 -24.22 27.01
CA ARG A 317 0.61 -23.90 28.28
C ARG A 317 0.45 -22.41 28.52
N VAL A 318 -0.64 -22.02 29.17
CA VAL A 318 -0.66 -20.77 29.93
C VAL A 318 0.37 -20.94 31.04
N HIS A 319 1.60 -20.51 30.77
CA HIS A 319 2.61 -20.34 31.80
C HIS A 319 2.22 -19.12 32.64
N GLU A 320 1.27 -19.31 33.57
CA GLU A 320 1.27 -18.51 34.78
C GLU A 320 2.68 -18.62 35.36
N GLN A 321 3.35 -17.48 35.51
CA GLN A 321 4.68 -17.40 36.10
C GLN A 321 4.62 -17.99 37.51
N ARG A 322 4.97 -19.28 37.63
CA ARG A 322 5.06 -19.98 38.90
C ARG A 322 6.25 -19.42 39.68
N LEU A 323 5.99 -18.40 40.49
CA LEU A 323 6.84 -18.06 41.62
C LEU A 323 6.77 -19.25 42.59
N GLY A 324 7.75 -20.15 42.54
CA GLY A 324 7.79 -21.26 43.50
C GLY A 324 7.82 -20.71 44.93
N ILE A 325 6.70 -20.84 45.65
CA ILE A 325 6.60 -20.44 47.05
C ILE A 325 7.56 -21.31 47.86
N PRO A 326 8.52 -20.75 48.62
CA PRO A 326 9.44 -21.54 49.39
C PRO A 326 8.75 -22.34 50.48
N PRO A 327 9.39 -23.43 50.91
CA PRO A 327 8.88 -24.26 51.99
C PRO A 327 8.52 -23.49 53.26
N GLY A 328 9.29 -22.45 53.62
CA GLY A 328 9.06 -21.69 54.86
C GLY A 328 7.87 -20.74 54.84
N VAL A 329 7.59 -20.06 53.72
CA VAL A 329 6.36 -19.25 53.56
C VAL A 329 5.13 -20.17 53.52
N ARG A 330 5.24 -21.30 52.82
CA ARG A 330 4.18 -22.32 52.79
C ARG A 330 3.94 -22.94 54.17
N ALA A 331 4.99 -23.15 54.96
CA ALA A 331 4.88 -23.64 56.34
C ALA A 331 4.15 -22.63 57.26
N LEU A 332 4.44 -21.33 57.12
CA LEU A 332 3.76 -20.29 57.88
C LEU A 332 2.27 -20.19 57.50
N ILE A 333 1.95 -20.19 56.20
CA ILE A 333 0.55 -20.17 55.73
C ILE A 333 -0.18 -21.46 56.17
N ARG A 334 0.48 -22.62 56.17
CA ARG A 334 -0.07 -23.86 56.73
C ARG A 334 -0.34 -23.75 58.23
N GLN A 335 0.55 -23.16 59.00
CA GLN A 335 0.34 -22.92 60.43
C GLN A 335 -0.88 -22.00 60.69
N TRP A 336 -1.14 -21.03 59.82
CA TRP A 336 -2.32 -20.18 59.93
C TRP A 336 -3.59 -20.86 59.45
N ARG A 337 -3.49 -21.70 58.43
CA ARG A 337 -4.55 -22.62 58.03
C ARG A 337 -4.96 -23.52 59.20
N GLU A 338 -4.00 -24.08 59.94
CA GLU A 338 -4.27 -24.90 61.14
C GLU A 338 -4.98 -24.15 62.29
N ARG A 339 -4.93 -22.80 62.29
CA ARG A 339 -5.58 -21.96 63.30
C ARG A 339 -7.04 -21.62 62.98
N VAL A 340 -7.49 -21.84 61.76
CA VAL A 340 -8.90 -21.68 61.37
C VAL A 340 -9.60 -23.04 61.30
N SER A 341 -10.90 -23.05 61.58
CA SER A 341 -11.73 -24.24 61.60
C SER A 341 -11.70 -24.98 60.27
N SER A 342 -11.93 -26.30 60.31
CA SER A 342 -12.01 -27.11 59.08
C SER A 342 -13.09 -26.61 58.11
N GLU A 343 -14.11 -25.89 58.60
CA GLU A 343 -15.15 -25.27 57.80
C GLU A 343 -14.63 -24.03 57.07
N ALA A 344 -13.91 -23.14 57.76
CA ALA A 344 -13.22 -22.01 57.14
C ALA A 344 -12.17 -22.44 56.12
N GLN A 345 -11.38 -23.49 56.38
CA GLN A 345 -10.42 -24.01 55.41
C GLN A 345 -11.09 -24.50 54.11
N ARG A 346 -12.21 -25.24 54.23
CA ARG A 346 -12.97 -25.71 53.05
C ARG A 346 -13.56 -24.55 52.26
N LEU A 347 -14.04 -23.52 52.94
CA LEU A 347 -14.57 -22.31 52.31
C LEU A 347 -13.47 -21.53 51.57
N LEU A 348 -12.31 -21.33 52.19
CA LEU A 348 -11.17 -20.66 51.55
C LEU A 348 -10.63 -21.43 50.35
N ALA A 349 -10.68 -22.76 50.38
CA ALA A 349 -10.33 -23.59 49.23
C ALA A 349 -11.29 -23.38 48.04
N VAL A 350 -12.60 -23.21 48.28
CA VAL A 350 -13.58 -22.85 47.25
C VAL A 350 -13.35 -21.41 46.76
N ALA A 351 -13.12 -20.48 47.68
CA ALA A 351 -12.82 -19.09 47.35
C ALA A 351 -11.55 -18.95 46.49
N ALA A 352 -10.53 -19.77 46.76
CA ALA A 352 -9.30 -19.79 45.98
C ALA A 352 -9.53 -20.22 44.51
N VAL A 353 -10.55 -21.04 44.26
CA VAL A 353 -10.97 -21.43 42.90
C VAL A 353 -11.79 -20.35 42.21
N ILE A 354 -12.54 -19.52 42.95
CA ILE A 354 -13.27 -18.35 42.40
C ILE A 354 -12.29 -17.28 41.95
N GLY A 355 -11.29 -16.97 42.78
CA GLY A 355 -10.26 -15.99 42.46
C GLY A 355 -9.72 -15.26 43.69
N ARG A 356 -8.76 -14.36 43.47
CA ARG A 356 -8.16 -13.55 44.53
C ARG A 356 -9.17 -12.63 45.23
N GLU A 357 -10.13 -12.12 44.45
CA GLU A 357 -11.28 -11.35 44.90
C GLU A 357 -12.54 -12.17 44.63
N PHE A 358 -13.45 -12.26 45.60
CA PHE A 358 -14.63 -13.09 45.49
C PHE A 358 -15.83 -12.47 46.21
N GLU A 359 -17.03 -12.77 45.69
CA GLU A 359 -18.29 -12.31 46.29
C GLU A 359 -18.94 -13.41 47.14
N LEU A 360 -19.47 -13.01 48.30
CA LEU A 360 -20.13 -13.94 49.23
C LEU A 360 -21.33 -14.70 48.62
N PRO A 361 -22.17 -14.13 47.74
CA PRO A 361 -23.29 -14.86 47.13
C PRO A 361 -22.85 -16.04 46.25
N ALA A 362 -21.81 -15.86 45.44
CA ALA A 362 -21.25 -16.92 44.59
C ALA A 362 -20.58 -18.01 45.42
N LEU A 363 -19.82 -17.61 46.44
CA LEU A 363 -19.18 -18.51 47.40
C LEU A 363 -20.19 -19.35 48.19
N HIS A 364 -21.22 -18.70 48.74
CA HIS A 364 -22.30 -19.36 49.48
C HIS A 364 -23.03 -20.39 48.62
N ARG A 365 -23.34 -20.06 47.36
CA ARG A 365 -24.02 -20.99 46.45
C ARG A 365 -23.11 -22.15 46.02
N ALA A 366 -21.82 -21.92 45.77
CA ALA A 366 -20.86 -22.98 45.42
C ALA A 366 -20.68 -24.02 46.55
N LEU A 367 -20.87 -23.61 47.81
CA LEU A 367 -20.84 -24.48 48.98
C LEU A 367 -22.11 -25.35 49.16
N ALA A 368 -23.15 -25.14 48.35
CA ALA A 368 -24.43 -25.85 48.41
C ALA A 368 -25.15 -25.75 49.77
N THR A 369 -24.95 -24.66 50.52
CA THR A 369 -25.64 -24.42 51.80
C THR A 369 -26.97 -23.69 51.55
N ALA A 370 -28.06 -24.42 51.38
CA ALA A 370 -29.34 -23.86 50.90
C ALA A 370 -30.23 -23.17 51.99
N ASN A 371 -29.74 -22.93 53.22
CA ASN A 371 -30.54 -22.40 54.33
C ASN A 371 -29.89 -21.19 55.05
N GLU A 372 -30.68 -20.38 55.79
CA GLU A 372 -30.19 -19.23 56.57
C GLU A 372 -29.08 -19.61 57.57
N ALA A 373 -29.18 -20.81 58.16
CA ALA A 373 -28.13 -21.38 59.01
C ALA A 373 -26.82 -21.68 58.27
N GLY A 374 -26.86 -21.80 56.94
CA GLY A 374 -25.71 -21.94 56.05
C GLY A 374 -25.04 -20.61 55.74
N ALA A 375 -25.84 -19.57 55.48
CA ALA A 375 -25.33 -18.21 55.25
C ALA A 375 -24.60 -17.66 56.48
N ASN A 376 -25.17 -17.86 57.68
CA ASN A 376 -24.52 -17.47 58.94
C ASN A 376 -23.21 -18.22 59.20
N ARG A 377 -23.09 -19.47 58.73
CA ARG A 377 -21.83 -20.25 58.83
C ARG A 377 -20.76 -19.76 57.86
N VAL A 378 -21.14 -19.35 56.65
CA VAL A 378 -20.22 -18.72 55.68
C VAL A 378 -19.68 -17.40 56.22
N LEU A 379 -20.54 -16.57 56.82
CA LEU A 379 -20.12 -15.32 57.45
C LEU A 379 -19.20 -15.56 58.65
N ALA A 380 -19.57 -16.47 59.57
CA ALA A 380 -18.72 -16.80 60.73
C ALA A 380 -17.34 -17.35 60.33
N ALA A 381 -17.28 -18.15 59.28
CA ALA A 381 -16.02 -18.70 58.75
C ALA A 381 -15.16 -17.63 58.02
N ILE A 382 -15.79 -16.64 57.37
CA ILE A 382 -15.10 -15.47 56.81
C ILE A 382 -14.58 -14.56 57.93
N ASP A 383 -15.38 -14.30 58.96
CA ASP A 383 -14.96 -13.50 60.13
C ASP A 383 -13.76 -14.17 60.82
N GLU A 384 -13.79 -15.49 61.00
CA GLU A 384 -12.66 -16.28 61.50
C GLU A 384 -11.41 -16.13 60.60
N ALA A 385 -11.57 -16.19 59.28
CA ALA A 385 -10.48 -16.02 58.32
C ALA A 385 -9.93 -14.58 58.30
N VAL A 386 -10.77 -13.57 58.57
CA VAL A 386 -10.38 -12.16 58.71
C VAL A 386 -9.64 -11.93 60.03
N GLU A 387 -10.08 -12.54 61.13
CA GLU A 387 -9.40 -12.48 62.44
C GLU A 387 -8.00 -13.09 62.39
N VAL A 388 -7.82 -14.19 61.64
CA VAL A 388 -6.50 -14.80 61.42
C VAL A 388 -5.70 -14.07 60.33
N GLY A 389 -6.35 -13.17 59.59
CA GLY A 389 -5.76 -12.30 58.56
C GLY A 389 -5.46 -13.00 57.24
N LEU A 390 -6.12 -14.12 56.95
CA LEU A 390 -6.07 -14.82 55.66
C LEU A 390 -6.88 -14.10 54.57
N VAL A 391 -7.95 -13.43 54.98
CA VAL A 391 -8.86 -12.66 54.11
C VAL A 391 -9.04 -11.25 54.66
N SER A 392 -9.30 -10.30 53.78
CA SER A 392 -9.66 -8.92 54.09
C SER A 392 -11.02 -8.58 53.47
N ALA A 393 -11.75 -7.67 54.12
CA ALA A 393 -12.96 -7.10 53.55
C ALA A 393 -12.60 -6.25 52.32
N GLY A 394 -13.21 -6.55 51.17
CA GLY A 394 -12.99 -5.85 49.91
C GLY A 394 -13.70 -4.50 49.87
N ARG A 395 -13.42 -3.70 48.83
CA ARG A 395 -14.13 -2.44 48.57
C ARG A 395 -15.54 -2.71 48.02
N GLY A 396 -16.51 -2.95 48.88
CA GLY A 396 -17.91 -3.16 48.52
C GLY A 396 -18.66 -4.06 49.51
N ILE A 397 -19.99 -3.92 49.60
CA ILE A 397 -20.82 -4.75 50.48
C ILE A 397 -20.81 -6.20 49.94
N GLY A 398 -20.36 -7.15 50.75
CA GLY A 398 -20.34 -8.57 50.40
C GLY A 398 -19.18 -9.03 49.51
N ARG A 399 -18.13 -8.21 49.37
CA ARG A 399 -16.87 -8.58 48.68
C ARG A 399 -15.76 -8.86 49.68
N CYS A 400 -15.00 -9.92 49.42
CA CYS A 400 -13.83 -10.33 50.18
C CYS A 400 -12.64 -10.52 49.25
N SER A 401 -11.43 -10.35 49.76
CA SER A 401 -10.20 -10.62 49.03
C SER A 401 -9.22 -11.36 49.92
N PHE A 402 -8.41 -12.26 49.35
CA PHE A 402 -7.28 -12.80 50.10
C PHE A 402 -6.35 -11.65 50.52
N SER A 403 -5.91 -11.64 51.78
CA SER A 403 -5.04 -10.57 52.30
C SER A 403 -3.72 -10.46 51.52
N HIS A 404 -3.30 -11.56 50.88
CA HIS A 404 -2.13 -11.62 50.02
C HIS A 404 -2.27 -12.67 48.91
N ALA A 405 -1.62 -12.43 47.75
CA ALA A 405 -1.65 -13.35 46.60
C ALA A 405 -1.08 -14.75 46.95
N LEU A 406 0.00 -14.80 47.74
CA LEU A 406 0.60 -16.05 48.20
C LEU A 406 -0.35 -16.92 49.05
N VAL A 407 -1.29 -16.31 49.77
CA VAL A 407 -2.31 -17.04 50.54
C VAL A 407 -3.28 -17.72 49.58
N HIS A 408 -3.80 -16.97 48.59
CA HIS A 408 -4.64 -17.51 47.51
C HIS A 408 -3.96 -18.69 46.80
N GLU A 409 -2.72 -18.50 46.33
CA GLU A 409 -1.94 -19.52 45.63
C GLU A 409 -1.74 -20.77 46.49
N THR A 410 -1.45 -20.62 47.79
CA THR A 410 -1.26 -21.78 48.69
C THR A 410 -2.54 -22.61 48.83
N PHE A 411 -3.70 -21.97 49.00
CA PHE A 411 -4.98 -22.67 49.09
C PHE A 411 -5.37 -23.34 47.77
N TYR A 412 -5.06 -22.73 46.63
CA TYR A 412 -5.30 -23.33 45.31
C TYR A 412 -4.33 -24.48 44.99
N GLU A 413 -3.05 -24.33 45.34
CA GLU A 413 -2.01 -25.35 45.11
C GLU A 413 -2.20 -26.61 45.96
N ASP A 414 -2.65 -26.46 47.20
CA ASP A 414 -2.92 -27.58 48.12
C ASP A 414 -4.10 -28.46 47.64
N LEU A 415 -4.92 -28.00 46.69
CA LEU A 415 -5.97 -28.82 46.07
C LEU A 415 -5.36 -29.86 45.14
N THR A 416 -5.79 -31.10 45.29
CA THR A 416 -5.52 -32.17 44.31
C THR A 416 -6.18 -31.85 42.96
N THR A 417 -5.66 -32.44 41.89
CA THR A 417 -6.23 -32.28 40.53
C THR A 417 -7.73 -32.60 40.50
N ALA A 418 -8.17 -33.65 41.18
CA ALA A 418 -9.57 -34.05 41.25
C ALA A 418 -10.44 -33.01 41.99
N GLU A 419 -9.92 -32.42 43.07
CA GLU A 419 -10.62 -31.37 43.82
C GLU A 419 -10.75 -30.08 42.99
N ARG A 420 -9.68 -29.68 42.28
CA ARG A 420 -9.72 -28.49 41.40
C ARG A 420 -10.79 -28.64 40.32
N ILE A 421 -10.80 -29.77 39.62
CA ILE A 421 -11.80 -30.07 38.57
C ILE A 421 -13.23 -30.00 39.16
N ALA A 422 -13.45 -30.64 40.31
CA ALA A 422 -14.76 -30.68 40.96
C ALA A 422 -15.20 -29.29 41.44
N LEU A 423 -14.29 -28.49 41.99
CA LEU A 423 -14.56 -27.14 42.48
C LEU A 423 -14.80 -26.16 41.34
N HIS A 424 -14.02 -26.20 40.26
CA HIS A 424 -14.26 -25.35 39.09
C HIS A 424 -15.64 -25.57 38.50
N ARG A 425 -16.10 -26.83 38.40
CA ARG A 425 -17.47 -27.13 37.96
C ARG A 425 -18.51 -26.49 38.89
N ARG A 426 -18.38 -26.70 40.20
CA ARG A 426 -19.32 -26.19 41.21
C ARG A 426 -19.37 -24.67 41.25
N VAL A 427 -18.21 -24.01 41.13
CA VAL A 427 -18.10 -22.56 41.06
C VAL A 427 -18.79 -22.04 39.80
N ALA A 428 -18.54 -22.64 38.63
CA ALA A 428 -19.20 -22.25 37.39
C ALA A 428 -20.73 -22.40 37.47
N GLU A 429 -21.23 -23.52 38.00
CA GLU A 429 -22.67 -23.74 38.21
C GLU A 429 -23.27 -22.74 39.21
N ALA A 430 -22.51 -22.32 40.23
CA ALA A 430 -22.93 -21.31 41.18
C ALA A 430 -23.02 -19.92 40.54
N ILE A 431 -22.00 -19.51 39.77
CA ILE A 431 -21.99 -18.23 39.03
C ILE A 431 -23.16 -18.22 38.04
N GLU A 432 -23.35 -19.28 37.25
CA GLU A 432 -24.45 -19.41 36.29
C GLU A 432 -25.81 -19.28 36.97
N ALA A 433 -25.99 -19.87 38.16
CA ALA A 433 -27.25 -19.78 38.89
C ALA A 433 -27.47 -18.42 39.59
N VAL A 434 -26.42 -17.78 40.12
CA VAL A 434 -26.53 -16.46 40.78
C VAL A 434 -26.83 -15.37 39.74
N TYR A 435 -26.13 -15.40 38.62
CA TYR A 435 -26.21 -14.38 37.57
C TYR A 435 -27.05 -14.82 36.38
N ALA A 436 -28.06 -15.68 36.59
CA ALA A 436 -28.93 -16.17 35.52
C ALA A 436 -29.62 -15.06 34.72
N ALA A 437 -29.79 -13.87 35.31
CA ALA A 437 -30.35 -12.69 34.65
C ALA A 437 -29.32 -11.91 33.79
N ASP A 438 -28.01 -12.13 33.99
CA ASP A 438 -26.93 -11.41 33.32
C ASP A 438 -25.69 -12.31 33.10
N LEU A 439 -25.90 -13.43 32.39
CA LEU A 439 -24.84 -14.39 32.11
C LEU A 439 -23.77 -13.83 31.16
N ASP A 440 -24.15 -12.85 30.33
CA ASP A 440 -23.23 -12.23 29.37
C ASP A 440 -22.11 -11.46 30.09
N ALA A 441 -22.40 -10.77 31.19
CA ALA A 441 -21.38 -10.07 32.00
C ALA A 441 -20.35 -11.03 32.63
N HIS A 442 -20.71 -12.29 32.85
CA HIS A 442 -19.87 -13.32 33.48
C HIS A 442 -19.38 -14.40 32.49
N ALA A 443 -19.57 -14.21 31.18
CA ALA A 443 -19.27 -15.22 30.18
C ALA A 443 -17.78 -15.66 30.21
N ALA A 444 -16.85 -14.72 30.40
CA ALA A 444 -15.42 -15.02 30.48
C ALA A 444 -15.05 -15.88 31.70
N GLU A 445 -15.61 -15.56 32.88
CA GLU A 445 -15.42 -16.32 34.12
C GLU A 445 -16.01 -17.74 33.99
N LEU A 446 -17.21 -17.84 33.42
CA LEU A 446 -17.87 -19.12 33.14
C LEU A 446 -17.08 -19.96 32.13
N ALA A 447 -16.58 -19.35 31.05
CA ALA A 447 -15.74 -20.01 30.06
C ALA A 447 -14.47 -20.58 30.70
N HIS A 448 -13.78 -19.79 31.53
CA HIS A 448 -12.59 -20.23 32.26
C HIS A 448 -12.89 -21.41 33.18
N HIS A 449 -13.87 -21.31 34.07
CA HIS A 449 -14.14 -22.37 35.05
C HIS A 449 -14.73 -23.64 34.42
N PHE A 450 -15.64 -23.54 33.45
CA PHE A 450 -16.12 -24.73 32.75
C PHE A 450 -15.01 -25.40 31.92
N PHE A 451 -14.03 -24.63 31.41
CA PHE A 451 -12.86 -25.19 30.71
C PHE A 451 -11.94 -25.98 31.65
N GLN A 452 -11.61 -25.42 32.82
CA GLN A 452 -10.81 -26.13 33.84
C GLN A 452 -11.51 -27.40 34.36
N ALA A 453 -12.84 -27.46 34.25
CA ALA A 453 -13.65 -28.58 34.68
C ALA A 453 -13.95 -29.62 33.59
N ILE A 454 -13.38 -29.51 32.38
CA ILE A 454 -13.70 -30.40 31.24
C ILE A 454 -13.70 -31.90 31.59
N PRO A 455 -12.72 -32.45 32.35
CA PRO A 455 -12.72 -33.86 32.73
C PRO A 455 -13.93 -34.29 33.57
N ALA A 456 -14.67 -33.35 34.18
CA ALA A 456 -15.93 -33.60 34.89
C ALA A 456 -17.17 -33.46 33.98
N GLY A 457 -17.01 -33.46 32.66
CA GLY A 457 -18.10 -33.50 31.68
C GLY A 457 -18.69 -32.12 31.33
N THR A 458 -17.94 -31.03 31.51
CA THR A 458 -18.42 -29.66 31.26
C THR A 458 -18.10 -29.12 29.87
N ALA A 459 -17.52 -29.94 28.98
CA ALA A 459 -17.07 -29.55 27.65
C ALA A 459 -18.12 -28.75 26.84
N ALA A 460 -19.39 -29.17 26.87
CA ALA A 460 -20.48 -28.47 26.18
C ALA A 460 -20.64 -27.01 26.63
N LYS A 461 -20.65 -26.78 27.95
CA LYS A 461 -20.77 -25.43 28.53
C LYS A 461 -19.50 -24.62 28.31
N ALA A 462 -18.33 -25.25 28.42
CA ALA A 462 -17.04 -24.61 28.15
C ALA A 462 -16.99 -24.08 26.71
N THR A 463 -17.35 -24.88 25.72
CA THR A 463 -17.46 -24.44 24.31
C THR A 463 -18.47 -23.31 24.16
N HIS A 464 -19.66 -23.42 24.76
CA HIS A 464 -20.71 -22.40 24.65
C HIS A 464 -20.25 -21.01 25.17
N TYR A 465 -19.75 -20.95 26.41
CA TYR A 465 -19.34 -19.69 27.01
C TYR A 465 -18.06 -19.12 26.38
N ALA A 466 -17.13 -19.97 25.93
CA ALA A 466 -15.95 -19.51 25.22
C ALA A 466 -16.31 -18.84 23.88
N ILE A 467 -17.27 -19.39 23.12
CA ILE A 467 -17.78 -18.73 21.90
C ILE A 467 -18.43 -17.38 22.22
N ARG A 468 -19.30 -17.30 23.24
CA ARG A 468 -19.94 -16.03 23.63
C ARG A 468 -18.92 -14.98 24.06
N THR A 469 -17.91 -15.37 24.84
CA THR A 469 -16.83 -14.47 25.25
C THR A 469 -16.05 -13.97 24.04
N ALA A 470 -15.74 -14.85 23.08
CA ALA A 470 -15.08 -14.47 21.84
C ALA A 470 -15.93 -13.50 21.00
N GLU A 471 -17.24 -13.71 20.92
CA GLU A 471 -18.17 -12.82 20.23
C GLU A 471 -18.25 -11.44 20.89
N GLN A 472 -18.29 -11.38 22.22
CA GLN A 472 -18.28 -10.12 22.98
C GLN A 472 -16.95 -9.36 22.77
N ALA A 473 -15.82 -10.06 22.87
CA ALA A 473 -14.50 -9.49 22.60
C ALA A 473 -14.40 -8.95 21.16
N ALA A 474 -14.89 -9.71 20.18
CA ALA A 474 -14.94 -9.29 18.79
C ALA A 474 -15.86 -8.07 18.58
N ALA A 475 -16.99 -7.99 19.29
CA ALA A 475 -17.92 -6.87 19.21
C ALA A 475 -17.36 -5.56 19.77
N VAL A 476 -16.36 -5.63 20.66
CA VAL A 476 -15.62 -4.47 21.19
C VAL A 476 -14.23 -4.30 20.58
N PHE A 477 -13.93 -4.99 19.47
CA PHE A 477 -12.67 -4.90 18.69
C PHE A 477 -11.43 -5.45 19.41
N ALA A 478 -11.61 -6.23 20.47
CA ALA A 478 -10.55 -7.00 21.11
C ALA A 478 -10.32 -8.31 20.33
N HIS A 479 -9.81 -8.20 19.10
CA HIS A 479 -9.66 -9.35 18.20
C HIS A 479 -8.65 -10.38 18.70
N GLU A 480 -7.59 -9.96 19.40
CA GLU A 480 -6.61 -10.86 20.03
C GLU A 480 -7.23 -11.69 21.17
N ASP A 481 -8.07 -11.06 22.01
CA ASP A 481 -8.83 -11.77 23.04
C ASP A 481 -9.86 -12.73 22.42
N ALA A 482 -10.53 -12.31 21.34
CA ALA A 482 -11.46 -13.16 20.60
C ALA A 482 -10.77 -14.41 20.03
N ILE A 483 -9.56 -14.26 19.47
CA ILE A 483 -8.74 -15.38 18.98
C ILE A 483 -8.46 -16.37 20.10
N THR A 484 -8.06 -15.88 21.29
CA THR A 484 -7.79 -16.72 22.46
C THR A 484 -9.02 -17.52 22.89
N HIS A 485 -10.19 -16.87 22.96
CA HIS A 485 -11.43 -17.55 23.35
C HIS A 485 -11.98 -18.50 22.28
N TYR A 486 -11.82 -18.21 20.99
CA TYR A 486 -12.16 -19.18 19.93
C TYR A 486 -11.24 -20.40 19.94
N ALA A 487 -9.93 -20.23 20.20
CA ALA A 487 -9.01 -21.35 20.38
C ALA A 487 -9.39 -22.20 21.61
N GLN A 488 -9.77 -21.55 22.71
CA GLN A 488 -10.31 -22.23 23.90
C GLN A 488 -11.59 -23.02 23.59
N ALA A 489 -12.49 -22.46 22.77
CA ALA A 489 -13.71 -23.15 22.34
C ALA A 489 -13.42 -24.39 21.49
N LEU A 490 -12.44 -24.34 20.57
CA LEU A 490 -11.99 -25.49 19.78
C LEU A 490 -11.41 -26.60 20.66
N ALA A 491 -10.55 -26.24 21.62
CA ALA A 491 -9.99 -27.20 22.57
C ALA A 491 -11.07 -27.88 23.42
N ALA A 492 -12.05 -27.12 23.91
CA ALA A 492 -13.19 -27.67 24.66
C ALA A 492 -14.08 -28.60 23.82
N LEU A 493 -14.27 -28.27 22.53
CA LEU A 493 -15.13 -29.05 21.63
C LEU A 493 -14.58 -30.47 21.40
N VAL A 494 -13.25 -30.64 21.34
CA VAL A 494 -12.60 -31.95 21.18
C VAL A 494 -12.94 -32.89 22.34
N ALA A 495 -13.13 -32.35 23.54
CA ALA A 495 -13.47 -33.13 24.74
C ALA A 495 -14.97 -33.38 24.91
N HIS A 496 -15.81 -33.00 23.95
CA HIS A 496 -17.26 -33.12 24.07
C HIS A 496 -17.75 -34.54 23.76
N THR A 497 -18.24 -35.25 24.77
CA THR A 497 -18.63 -36.68 24.69
C THR A 497 -20.10 -36.96 24.33
N GLY A 498 -20.80 -35.98 23.76
CA GLY A 498 -22.26 -36.03 23.54
C GLY A 498 -22.72 -35.63 22.14
N LEU A 499 -21.78 -35.31 21.26
CA LEU A 499 -22.05 -35.00 19.85
C LEU A 499 -21.64 -36.20 19.02
N ASP A 500 -22.38 -36.48 17.95
CA ASP A 500 -21.87 -37.38 16.92
C ASP A 500 -20.72 -36.69 16.14
N ALA A 501 -20.01 -37.49 15.35
CA ALA A 501 -18.86 -36.99 14.59
C ALA A 501 -19.25 -35.90 13.57
N GLU A 502 -20.48 -35.94 13.03
CA GLU A 502 -20.95 -34.98 12.03
C GLU A 502 -21.22 -33.60 12.65
N GLU A 503 -21.95 -33.56 13.76
CA GLU A 503 -22.27 -32.35 14.51
C GLU A 503 -21.02 -31.75 15.16
N MET A 504 -20.09 -32.58 15.64
CA MET A 504 -18.79 -32.11 16.13
C MET A 504 -18.00 -31.42 15.02
N ALA A 505 -17.93 -32.03 13.83
CA ALA A 505 -17.26 -31.44 12.67
C ALA A 505 -17.95 -30.13 12.23
N ARG A 506 -19.28 -30.08 12.22
CA ARG A 506 -20.05 -28.87 11.91
C ARG A 506 -19.71 -27.71 12.84
N ARG A 507 -19.74 -27.93 14.16
CA ARG A 507 -19.37 -26.91 15.14
C ARG A 507 -17.92 -26.48 15.04
N ARG A 508 -17.00 -27.41 14.73
CA ARG A 508 -15.59 -27.09 14.49
C ARG A 508 -15.43 -26.16 13.29
N CYS A 509 -16.11 -26.47 12.18
CA CYS A 509 -16.16 -25.59 11.00
C CYS A 509 -16.70 -24.19 11.36
N GLU A 510 -17.75 -24.14 12.19
CA GLU A 510 -18.34 -22.89 12.65
C GLU A 510 -17.35 -22.00 13.43
N ILE A 511 -16.67 -22.58 14.41
CA ILE A 511 -15.70 -21.87 15.23
C ILE A 511 -14.49 -21.45 14.39
N LEU A 512 -13.98 -22.33 13.52
CA LEU A 512 -12.82 -22.05 12.66
C LEU A 512 -13.04 -20.87 11.72
N ARG A 513 -14.24 -20.72 11.14
CA ARG A 513 -14.51 -19.54 10.30
C ARG A 513 -14.48 -18.25 11.11
N ARG A 514 -15.11 -18.24 12.29
CA ARG A 514 -15.13 -17.04 13.16
C ARG A 514 -13.74 -16.71 13.69
N LEU A 515 -12.94 -17.73 14.02
CA LEU A 515 -11.53 -17.58 14.35
C LEU A 515 -10.75 -16.98 13.19
N GLY A 516 -10.94 -17.49 11.97
CA GLY A 516 -10.31 -16.97 10.77
C GLY A 516 -10.62 -15.48 10.53
N GLU A 517 -11.87 -15.07 10.71
CA GLU A 517 -12.25 -13.66 10.63
C GLU A 517 -11.60 -12.80 11.72
N ALA A 518 -11.55 -13.27 12.95
CA ALA A 518 -10.89 -12.56 14.05
C ALA A 518 -9.38 -12.43 13.81
N GLN A 519 -8.72 -13.51 13.34
CA GLN A 519 -7.30 -13.51 12.96
C GLN A 519 -7.02 -12.52 11.83
N GLY A 520 -7.87 -12.49 10.79
CA GLY A 520 -7.72 -11.55 9.69
C GLY A 520 -7.84 -10.10 10.15
N ARG A 521 -8.82 -9.81 11.02
CA ARG A 521 -9.00 -8.47 11.61
C ARG A 521 -7.88 -8.06 12.58
N ALA A 522 -7.18 -9.03 13.17
CA ALA A 522 -5.98 -8.80 13.97
C ALA A 522 -4.68 -8.75 13.13
N GLY A 523 -4.77 -8.79 11.80
CA GLY A 523 -3.61 -8.77 10.90
C GLY A 523 -2.88 -10.10 10.75
N ASN A 524 -3.31 -11.18 11.42
CA ASN A 524 -2.75 -12.52 11.27
C ASN A 524 -3.36 -13.24 10.05
N LEU A 525 -3.00 -12.78 8.84
CA LEU A 525 -3.52 -13.31 7.58
C LEU A 525 -3.17 -14.79 7.35
N ALA A 526 -1.98 -15.22 7.77
CA ALA A 526 -1.54 -16.61 7.61
C ALA A 526 -2.38 -17.56 8.48
N GLY A 527 -2.59 -17.21 9.75
CA GLY A 527 -3.47 -17.95 10.65
C GLY A 527 -4.91 -17.94 10.17
N ALA A 528 -5.39 -16.78 9.72
CA ALA A 528 -6.74 -16.63 9.19
C ALA A 528 -7.00 -17.55 7.99
N ARG A 529 -6.06 -17.59 7.05
CA ARG A 529 -6.12 -18.49 5.90
C ARG A 529 -6.11 -19.96 6.31
N ALA A 530 -5.23 -20.34 7.23
CA ALA A 530 -5.15 -21.73 7.70
C ALA A 530 -6.47 -22.19 8.33
N SER A 531 -7.04 -21.39 9.24
CA SER A 531 -8.32 -21.69 9.89
C SER A 531 -9.47 -21.83 8.89
N LEU A 532 -9.54 -20.95 7.88
CA LEU A 532 -10.58 -21.02 6.85
C LEU A 532 -10.42 -22.19 5.88
N LEU A 533 -9.20 -22.52 5.48
CA LEU A 533 -8.94 -23.70 4.65
C LEU A 533 -9.30 -25.00 5.39
N GLU A 534 -9.06 -25.05 6.70
CA GLU A 534 -9.51 -26.16 7.54
C GLU A 534 -11.05 -26.22 7.60
N ALA A 535 -11.73 -25.08 7.76
CA ALA A 535 -13.19 -25.02 7.71
C ALA A 535 -13.75 -25.52 6.36
N VAL A 536 -13.10 -25.16 5.25
CA VAL A 536 -13.43 -25.65 3.89
C VAL A 536 -13.22 -27.17 3.78
N ALA A 537 -12.11 -27.69 4.28
CA ALA A 537 -11.81 -29.12 4.26
C ALA A 537 -12.88 -29.92 5.04
N ILE A 538 -13.31 -29.41 6.20
CA ILE A 538 -14.38 -30.02 6.99
C ILE A 538 -15.70 -29.97 6.21
N ALA A 539 -16.07 -28.83 5.63
CA ALA A 539 -17.30 -28.69 4.86
C ALA A 539 -17.36 -29.67 3.66
N ARG A 540 -16.22 -29.85 2.97
CA ARG A 540 -16.06 -30.86 1.89
C ARG A 540 -16.21 -32.29 2.41
N ALA A 541 -15.59 -32.62 3.53
CA ALA A 541 -15.70 -33.94 4.15
C ALA A 541 -17.15 -34.27 4.55
N LEU A 542 -17.88 -33.28 5.06
CA LEU A 542 -19.31 -33.37 5.38
C LEU A 542 -20.22 -33.34 4.15
N ARG A 543 -19.69 -33.02 2.96
CA ARG A 543 -20.44 -32.82 1.71
C ARG A 543 -21.61 -31.84 1.88
N SER A 544 -21.38 -30.77 2.65
CA SER A 544 -22.40 -29.75 2.93
C SER A 544 -22.13 -28.49 2.11
N PRO A 545 -22.96 -28.20 1.08
CA PRO A 545 -22.82 -26.99 0.28
C PRO A 545 -22.99 -25.71 1.09
N ASP A 546 -23.88 -25.72 2.09
CA ASP A 546 -24.15 -24.56 2.94
C ASP A 546 -22.93 -24.22 3.82
N LEU A 547 -22.30 -25.23 4.45
CA LEU A 547 -21.08 -25.00 5.24
C LEU A 547 -19.91 -24.58 4.37
N LEU A 548 -19.81 -25.12 3.14
CA LEU A 548 -18.76 -24.74 2.21
C LEU A 548 -18.91 -23.28 1.79
N ALA A 549 -20.13 -22.86 1.44
CA ALA A 549 -20.45 -21.48 1.13
C ALA A 549 -20.20 -20.53 2.30
N TRP A 550 -20.56 -20.96 3.50
CA TRP A 550 -20.35 -20.18 4.71
C TRP A 550 -18.86 -20.03 5.04
N ALA A 551 -18.06 -21.10 4.92
CA ALA A 551 -16.61 -21.03 5.07
C ALA A 551 -15.96 -20.16 3.98
N ALA A 552 -16.42 -20.26 2.73
CA ALA A 552 -15.92 -19.46 1.60
C ALA A 552 -16.13 -17.95 1.81
N LEU A 553 -17.27 -17.55 2.41
CA LEU A 553 -17.53 -16.16 2.79
C LEU A 553 -16.52 -15.60 3.81
N GLY A 554 -15.89 -16.45 4.62
CA GLY A 554 -14.84 -15.99 5.54
C GLY A 554 -13.66 -15.34 4.80
N PHE A 555 -13.34 -15.81 3.58
CA PHE A 555 -12.27 -15.22 2.77
C PHE A 555 -12.63 -13.83 2.22
N THR A 556 -13.91 -13.54 2.01
CA THR A 556 -14.35 -12.21 1.54
C THR A 556 -14.23 -11.18 2.65
N ALA A 557 -14.44 -11.58 3.91
CA ALA A 557 -14.30 -10.72 5.09
C ALA A 557 -12.85 -10.38 5.44
N ILE A 558 -11.88 -11.23 5.04
CA ILE A 558 -10.44 -10.97 5.20
C ILE A 558 -9.89 -10.17 4.01
N GLY A 559 -10.51 -10.30 2.83
CA GLY A 559 -10.04 -9.74 1.56
C GLY A 559 -10.27 -8.23 1.35
N SER A 560 -10.90 -7.52 2.29
CA SER A 560 -11.08 -6.06 2.20
C SER A 560 -9.78 -5.29 2.41
N ASP A 561 -8.78 -5.90 3.05
CA ASP A 561 -7.40 -5.41 3.07
C ASP A 561 -6.60 -6.16 2.00
N ILE A 562 -6.60 -5.56 0.81
CA ILE A 562 -6.02 -5.99 -0.47
C ILE A 562 -4.93 -7.08 -0.28
N ASN A 563 -5.30 -8.34 -0.53
CA ASN A 563 -4.34 -9.42 -0.72
C ASN A 563 -4.05 -9.52 -2.23
N PRO A 564 -2.85 -9.11 -2.69
CA PRO A 564 -2.49 -9.16 -4.11
C PRO A 564 -2.29 -10.59 -4.63
N ASN A 565 -2.23 -11.58 -3.74
CA ASN A 565 -2.00 -13.00 -4.02
C ASN A 565 -3.27 -13.82 -3.76
N LEU A 566 -4.39 -13.42 -4.34
CA LEU A 566 -5.60 -14.22 -4.31
C LEU A 566 -5.40 -15.45 -5.21
N ASP A 567 -5.04 -16.57 -4.58
CA ASP A 567 -4.67 -17.80 -5.27
C ASP A 567 -5.83 -18.42 -6.05
N ALA A 568 -5.51 -19.11 -7.14
CA ALA A 568 -6.45 -19.90 -7.94
C ALA A 568 -7.27 -20.90 -7.09
N GLU A 569 -6.72 -21.32 -5.93
CA GLU A 569 -7.41 -22.14 -4.94
C GLU A 569 -8.68 -21.47 -4.39
N LEU A 570 -8.64 -20.18 -4.07
CA LEU A 570 -9.79 -19.46 -3.49
C LEU A 570 -10.88 -19.23 -4.54
N VAL A 571 -10.49 -18.97 -5.78
CA VAL A 571 -11.42 -18.90 -6.92
C VAL A 571 -12.14 -20.24 -7.09
N SER A 572 -11.39 -21.34 -7.08
CA SER A 572 -11.94 -22.70 -7.17
C SER A 572 -12.93 -23.01 -6.03
N ILE A 573 -12.59 -22.64 -4.79
CA ILE A 573 -13.48 -22.82 -3.63
C ILE A 573 -14.79 -22.04 -3.80
N GLY A 574 -14.73 -20.78 -4.25
CA GLY A 574 -15.92 -19.97 -4.48
C GLY A 574 -16.82 -20.51 -5.59
N GLU A 575 -16.23 -21.01 -6.69
CA GLU A 575 -16.97 -21.67 -7.77
C GLU A 575 -17.63 -22.97 -7.32
N GLU A 576 -16.90 -23.81 -6.58
CA GLU A 576 -17.43 -25.05 -5.99
C GLU A 576 -18.62 -24.77 -5.06
N ALA A 577 -18.47 -23.78 -4.17
CA ALA A 577 -19.51 -23.37 -3.23
C ALA A 577 -20.78 -22.86 -3.96
N LEU A 578 -20.61 -21.99 -4.97
CA LEU A 578 -21.72 -21.47 -5.75
C LEU A 578 -22.44 -22.54 -6.58
N ALA A 579 -21.70 -23.53 -7.10
CA ALA A 579 -22.27 -24.67 -7.81
C ALA A 579 -23.07 -25.56 -6.85
N GLY A 580 -22.56 -25.80 -5.63
CA GLY A 580 -23.21 -26.63 -4.62
C GLY A 580 -24.54 -26.06 -4.10
N LEU A 581 -24.66 -24.73 -3.97
CA LEU A 581 -25.91 -24.08 -3.52
C LEU A 581 -27.05 -24.12 -4.56
N GLY A 582 -26.75 -24.38 -5.84
CA GLY A 582 -27.73 -24.35 -6.92
C GLY A 582 -28.39 -22.98 -7.12
N ALA A 583 -29.46 -22.90 -7.93
CA ALA A 583 -30.08 -21.64 -8.35
C ALA A 583 -31.14 -21.07 -7.37
N GLY A 584 -31.13 -21.50 -6.10
CA GLY A 584 -32.13 -21.08 -5.11
C GLY A 584 -31.90 -19.65 -4.61
N ASP A 585 -32.98 -18.90 -4.39
CA ASP A 585 -32.92 -17.56 -3.81
C ASP A 585 -32.79 -17.65 -2.28
N THR A 586 -31.56 -17.77 -1.78
CA THR A 586 -31.26 -17.79 -0.33
C THR A 586 -30.33 -16.64 0.05
N ALA A 587 -30.41 -16.18 1.31
CA ALA A 587 -29.54 -15.12 1.82
C ALA A 587 -28.05 -15.52 1.77
N LEU A 588 -27.75 -16.80 2.00
CA LEU A 588 -26.39 -17.33 1.90
C LEU A 588 -25.86 -17.27 0.46
N ARG A 589 -26.67 -17.68 -0.54
CA ARG A 589 -26.29 -17.57 -1.95
C ARG A 589 -26.10 -16.12 -2.37
N ALA A 590 -27.00 -15.22 -1.97
CA ALA A 590 -26.90 -13.80 -2.30
C ALA A 590 -25.58 -13.19 -1.78
N ARG A 591 -25.25 -13.43 -0.50
CA ARG A 591 -23.99 -12.97 0.09
C ARG A 591 -22.78 -13.61 -0.58
N LEU A 592 -22.82 -14.92 -0.88
CA LEU A 592 -21.71 -15.58 -1.56
C LEU A 592 -21.49 -15.03 -2.98
N LEU A 593 -22.55 -14.83 -3.75
CA LEU A 593 -22.47 -14.20 -5.08
C LEU A 593 -21.87 -12.79 -4.98
N GLY A 594 -22.31 -12.00 -4.00
CA GLY A 594 -21.79 -10.66 -3.71
C GLY A 594 -20.30 -10.70 -3.35
N GLY A 595 -19.95 -11.31 -2.22
CA GLY A 595 -18.58 -11.33 -1.71
C GLY A 595 -17.60 -12.00 -2.69
N PHE A 596 -18.02 -13.05 -3.39
CA PHE A 596 -17.18 -13.68 -4.41
C PHE A 596 -17.01 -12.78 -5.65
N SER A 597 -18.03 -12.02 -6.04
CA SER A 597 -17.89 -11.04 -7.13
C SER A 597 -16.85 -9.97 -6.81
N ALA A 598 -16.78 -9.51 -5.56
CA ALA A 598 -15.78 -8.56 -5.08
C ALA A 598 -14.37 -9.18 -5.11
N MET A 599 -14.24 -10.44 -4.69
CA MET A 599 -12.98 -11.19 -4.73
C MET A 599 -12.43 -11.37 -6.15
N LEU A 600 -13.30 -11.68 -7.13
CA LEU A 600 -12.91 -11.84 -8.53
C LEU A 600 -12.37 -10.55 -9.17
N CYS A 601 -12.74 -9.38 -8.62
CA CYS A 601 -12.18 -8.10 -9.04
C CYS A 601 -10.67 -8.02 -8.81
N TYR A 602 -10.10 -8.72 -7.81
CA TYR A 602 -8.65 -8.77 -7.60
C TYR A 602 -7.96 -9.93 -8.29
N ALA A 603 -8.67 -11.05 -8.49
CA ALA A 603 -8.12 -12.21 -9.20
C ALA A 603 -8.03 -12.01 -10.74
N GLY A 604 -8.14 -10.77 -11.23
CA GLY A 604 -8.05 -10.45 -12.65
C GLY A 604 -9.26 -10.88 -13.50
N ASN A 605 -10.40 -11.17 -12.87
CA ASN A 605 -11.60 -11.69 -13.52
C ASN A 605 -12.84 -10.77 -13.30
N ALA A 606 -12.63 -9.46 -13.42
CA ALA A 606 -13.66 -8.45 -13.16
C ALA A 606 -14.93 -8.62 -14.03
N GLU A 607 -14.83 -9.14 -15.26
CA GLU A 607 -16.01 -9.39 -16.10
C GLU A 607 -16.93 -10.45 -15.48
N ARG A 608 -16.35 -11.54 -14.96
CA ARG A 608 -17.12 -12.57 -14.24
C ARG A 608 -17.68 -12.00 -12.95
N GLY A 609 -16.90 -11.22 -12.21
CA GLY A 609 -17.38 -10.48 -11.03
C GLY A 609 -18.59 -9.59 -11.35
N ALA A 610 -18.56 -8.83 -12.44
CA ALA A 610 -19.68 -7.98 -12.87
C ALA A 610 -20.96 -8.79 -13.20
N VAL A 611 -20.82 -10.02 -13.71
CA VAL A 611 -21.97 -10.91 -13.93
C VAL A 611 -22.54 -11.41 -12.60
N LEU A 612 -21.67 -11.90 -11.70
CA LEU A 612 -22.10 -12.44 -10.41
C LEU A 612 -22.71 -11.38 -9.50
N SER A 613 -22.18 -10.15 -9.52
CA SER A 613 -22.75 -9.02 -8.75
C SER A 613 -24.16 -8.66 -9.20
N ARG A 614 -24.44 -8.64 -10.52
CA ARG A 614 -25.80 -8.43 -11.03
C ARG A 614 -26.76 -9.54 -10.60
N GLU A 615 -26.31 -10.79 -10.63
CA GLU A 615 -27.10 -11.92 -10.13
C GLU A 615 -27.35 -11.79 -8.62
N ALA A 616 -26.33 -11.44 -7.83
CA ALA A 616 -26.42 -11.22 -6.40
C ALA A 616 -27.49 -10.18 -6.06
N VAL A 617 -27.43 -9.01 -6.72
CA VAL A 617 -28.40 -7.91 -6.51
C VAL A 617 -29.81 -8.39 -6.84
N ALA A 618 -30.00 -9.09 -7.96
CA ALA A 618 -31.32 -9.60 -8.35
C ALA A 618 -31.87 -10.64 -7.34
N VAL A 619 -31.02 -11.52 -6.80
CA VAL A 619 -31.42 -12.48 -5.74
C VAL A 619 -31.79 -11.73 -4.46
N ALA A 620 -30.96 -10.78 -4.02
CA ALA A 620 -31.20 -9.99 -2.81
C ALA A 620 -32.48 -9.14 -2.90
N GLU A 621 -32.78 -8.58 -4.08
CA GLU A 621 -34.03 -7.84 -4.34
C GLU A 621 -35.27 -8.75 -4.22
N ARG A 622 -35.20 -9.98 -4.73
CA ARG A 622 -36.30 -10.95 -4.61
C ARG A 622 -36.52 -11.42 -3.17
N LEU A 623 -35.44 -11.53 -2.38
CA LEU A 623 -35.52 -11.86 -0.95
C LEU A 623 -36.20 -10.78 -0.11
N GLY A 624 -36.03 -9.50 -0.48
CA GLY A 624 -36.63 -8.38 0.23
C GLY A 624 -36.06 -8.10 1.63
N ASP A 625 -34.92 -8.71 1.99
CA ASP A 625 -34.21 -8.47 3.25
C ASP A 625 -33.28 -7.23 3.11
N PRO A 626 -33.54 -6.13 3.83
CA PRO A 626 -32.74 -4.91 3.72
C PRO A 626 -31.27 -5.10 4.14
N GLY A 627 -31.01 -6.01 5.09
CA GLY A 627 -29.66 -6.30 5.57
C GLY A 627 -28.85 -7.03 4.52
N VAL A 628 -29.42 -8.07 3.89
CA VAL A 628 -28.77 -8.79 2.78
C VAL A 628 -28.55 -7.87 1.58
N LEU A 629 -29.54 -7.03 1.27
CA LEU A 629 -29.46 -6.12 0.14
C LEU A 629 -28.36 -5.07 0.32
N VAL A 630 -28.17 -4.51 1.52
CA VAL A 630 -27.03 -3.60 1.79
C VAL A 630 -25.68 -4.31 1.57
N ASP A 631 -25.52 -5.53 2.11
CA ASP A 631 -24.27 -6.30 1.97
C ASP A 631 -23.93 -6.50 0.48
N VAL A 632 -24.91 -6.97 -0.29
CA VAL A 632 -24.76 -7.27 -1.72
C VAL A 632 -24.54 -6.02 -2.57
N LEU A 633 -25.21 -4.90 -2.26
CA LEU A 633 -25.00 -3.64 -2.98
C LEU A 633 -23.58 -3.10 -2.76
N ASN A 634 -23.03 -3.24 -1.55
CA ASN A 634 -21.65 -2.85 -1.24
C ASN A 634 -20.66 -3.70 -2.05
N ASP A 635 -20.85 -5.02 -2.05
CA ASP A 635 -20.01 -5.95 -2.82
C ASP A 635 -20.12 -5.68 -4.33
N ALA A 636 -21.31 -5.37 -4.84
CA ALA A 636 -21.52 -5.06 -6.25
C ALA A 636 -20.85 -3.73 -6.66
N GLN A 637 -20.91 -2.71 -5.80
CA GLN A 637 -20.19 -1.45 -6.02
C GLN A 637 -18.68 -1.69 -6.11
N PHE A 638 -18.17 -2.59 -5.28
CA PHE A 638 -16.77 -2.98 -5.25
C PHE A 638 -16.35 -3.78 -6.48
N ALA A 639 -17.13 -4.79 -6.86
CA ALA A 639 -16.85 -5.67 -8.00
C ALA A 639 -16.77 -4.91 -9.34
N LEU A 640 -17.45 -3.75 -9.41
CA LEU A 640 -17.42 -2.84 -10.56
C LEU A 640 -16.25 -1.84 -10.50
N THR A 641 -15.37 -1.90 -9.51
CA THR A 641 -14.14 -1.08 -9.48
C THR A 641 -13.28 -1.36 -10.70
N GLY A 642 -12.74 -0.31 -11.31
CA GLY A 642 -12.03 -0.40 -12.59
C GLY A 642 -12.94 -0.44 -13.82
N SER A 643 -14.28 -0.54 -13.68
CA SER A 643 -15.23 -0.41 -14.79
C SER A 643 -15.34 1.05 -15.26
N PRO A 644 -15.58 1.31 -16.57
CA PRO A 644 -15.92 2.64 -17.07
C PRO A 644 -17.37 3.05 -16.72
N ASP A 645 -18.22 2.12 -16.25
CA ASP A 645 -19.60 2.42 -15.83
C ASP A 645 -19.64 2.93 -14.37
N VAL A 646 -19.14 4.15 -14.16
CA VAL A 646 -19.10 4.79 -12.84
C VAL A 646 -20.48 5.17 -12.32
N GLU A 647 -21.43 5.46 -13.22
CA GLU A 647 -22.79 5.87 -12.84
C GLU A 647 -23.57 4.73 -12.18
N THR A 648 -23.44 3.48 -12.67
CA THR A 648 -24.02 2.33 -11.98
C THR A 648 -23.44 2.16 -10.57
N ARG A 649 -22.13 2.37 -10.37
CA ARG A 649 -21.51 2.29 -9.04
C ARG A 649 -22.09 3.33 -8.08
N LEU A 650 -22.26 4.57 -8.54
CA LEU A 650 -22.84 5.65 -7.74
C LEU A 650 -24.32 5.38 -7.41
N ALA A 651 -25.10 4.87 -8.36
CA ALA A 651 -26.50 4.50 -8.14
C ALA A 651 -26.66 3.34 -7.14
N LEU A 652 -25.80 2.32 -7.19
CA LEU A 652 -25.78 1.23 -6.20
C LEU A 652 -25.46 1.77 -4.80
N ALA A 653 -24.49 2.69 -4.71
CA ALA A 653 -24.08 3.29 -3.44
C ALA A 653 -25.18 4.15 -2.80
N GLU A 654 -25.87 4.98 -3.60
CA GLU A 654 -26.99 5.79 -3.12
C GLU A 654 -28.12 4.91 -2.56
N ARG A 655 -28.44 3.82 -3.27
CA ARG A 655 -29.41 2.82 -2.80
C ARG A 655 -28.97 2.14 -1.51
N ALA A 656 -27.69 1.75 -1.41
CA ALA A 656 -27.15 1.13 -0.20
C ALA A 656 -27.26 2.08 1.01
N LEU A 657 -26.86 3.34 0.86
CA LEU A 657 -26.97 4.35 1.94
C LEU A 657 -28.42 4.55 2.40
N ALA A 658 -29.39 4.59 1.48
CA ALA A 658 -30.80 4.72 1.85
C ALA A 658 -31.28 3.55 2.71
N LEU A 659 -30.82 2.33 2.41
CA LEU A 659 -31.18 1.10 3.12
C LEU A 659 -30.45 0.93 4.46
N THR A 660 -29.23 1.46 4.62
CA THR A 660 -28.48 1.35 5.90
C THR A 660 -29.28 1.88 7.10
N ARG A 661 -30.04 2.97 6.92
CA ARG A 661 -30.90 3.52 7.97
C ARG A 661 -32.07 2.60 8.30
N GLN A 662 -32.68 1.99 7.29
CA GLN A 662 -33.82 1.07 7.47
C GLN A 662 -33.39 -0.24 8.14
N ALA A 663 -32.18 -0.71 7.83
CA ALA A 663 -31.62 -1.94 8.40
C ALA A 663 -30.99 -1.75 9.80
N GLY A 664 -30.91 -0.52 10.33
CA GLY A 664 -30.17 -0.23 11.57
C GLY A 664 -28.65 -0.49 11.46
N ALA A 665 -28.13 -0.68 10.25
CA ALA A 665 -26.78 -1.13 9.99
C ALA A 665 -25.84 0.05 9.70
N ARG A 666 -25.74 0.97 10.68
CA ARG A 666 -25.01 2.24 10.52
C ARG A 666 -23.53 2.04 10.17
N GLU A 667 -22.91 0.96 10.66
CA GLU A 667 -21.53 0.61 10.33
C GLU A 667 -21.30 0.38 8.84
N ARG A 668 -22.23 -0.28 8.16
CA ARG A 668 -22.10 -0.63 6.73
C ARG A 668 -22.07 0.60 5.82
N ALA A 669 -22.48 1.77 6.33
CA ALA A 669 -22.36 3.02 5.60
C ALA A 669 -20.89 3.46 5.41
N LEU A 670 -19.96 3.03 6.28
CA LEU A 670 -18.54 3.38 6.18
C LEU A 670 -17.92 2.85 4.87
N ASP A 671 -18.19 1.59 4.51
CA ASP A 671 -17.74 1.01 3.24
C ASP A 671 -18.35 1.73 2.04
N VAL A 672 -19.65 2.04 2.12
CA VAL A 672 -20.34 2.75 1.03
C VAL A 672 -19.70 4.10 0.77
N TYR A 673 -19.45 4.89 1.83
CA TYR A 673 -18.80 6.19 1.67
C TYR A 673 -17.39 6.07 1.10
N LEU A 674 -16.59 5.09 1.57
CA LEU A 674 -15.24 4.88 1.05
C LEU A 674 -15.25 4.57 -0.45
N TYR A 675 -16.14 3.68 -0.89
CA TYR A 675 -16.26 3.32 -2.31
C TYR A 675 -16.88 4.46 -3.14
N GLN A 676 -17.76 5.28 -2.55
CA GLN A 676 -18.30 6.47 -3.22
C GLN A 676 -17.22 7.52 -3.49
N VAL A 677 -16.30 7.74 -2.55
CA VAL A 677 -15.16 8.65 -2.73
C VAL A 677 -14.39 8.27 -4.00
N SER A 678 -14.02 6.99 -4.15
CA SER A 678 -13.33 6.49 -5.35
C SER A 678 -14.14 6.71 -6.64
N ALA A 679 -15.45 6.42 -6.61
CA ALA A 679 -16.32 6.59 -7.78
C ALA A 679 -16.50 8.08 -8.17
N PHE A 680 -16.70 8.97 -7.21
CA PHE A 680 -16.79 10.42 -7.47
C PHE A 680 -15.49 10.98 -8.04
N LEU A 681 -14.34 10.57 -7.48
CA LEU A 681 -13.04 10.94 -8.03
C LEU A 681 -12.86 10.42 -9.46
N GLN A 682 -13.22 9.17 -9.75
CA GLN A 682 -13.16 8.60 -11.10
C GLN A 682 -14.02 9.39 -12.10
N ARG A 683 -15.18 9.90 -11.67
CA ARG A 683 -16.05 10.77 -12.49
C ARG A 683 -15.49 12.19 -12.69
N GLY A 684 -14.49 12.60 -11.91
CA GLY A 684 -13.98 13.98 -11.91
C GLY A 684 -14.68 14.92 -10.91
N ASP A 685 -15.56 14.40 -10.05
CA ASP A 685 -16.37 15.18 -9.11
C ASP A 685 -15.70 15.24 -7.72
N ALA A 686 -14.69 16.09 -7.61
CA ALA A 686 -13.95 16.29 -6.37
C ALA A 686 -14.82 16.79 -5.20
N VAL A 687 -15.83 17.62 -5.49
CA VAL A 687 -16.70 18.19 -4.45
C VAL A 687 -17.57 17.12 -3.81
N ALA A 688 -18.20 16.26 -4.62
CA ALA A 688 -18.98 15.14 -4.10
C ALA A 688 -18.10 14.14 -3.34
N ALA A 689 -16.87 13.89 -3.82
CA ALA A 689 -15.90 13.06 -3.12
C ALA A 689 -15.57 13.63 -1.71
N ASP A 690 -15.32 14.94 -1.60
CA ASP A 690 -15.01 15.60 -0.31
C ASP A 690 -16.22 15.60 0.66
N VAL A 691 -17.45 15.61 0.15
CA VAL A 691 -18.67 15.43 0.96
C VAL A 691 -18.78 14.00 1.50
N ALA A 692 -18.57 12.99 0.64
CA ALA A 692 -18.58 11.59 1.05
C ALA A 692 -17.46 11.28 2.06
N LEU A 693 -16.27 11.83 1.84
CA LEU A 693 -15.11 11.67 2.74
C LEU A 693 -15.39 12.25 4.14
N ARG A 694 -16.00 13.44 4.22
CA ARG A 694 -16.41 14.03 5.51
C ARG A 694 -17.44 13.16 6.23
N SER A 695 -18.44 12.68 5.50
CA SER A 695 -19.46 11.78 6.07
C SER A 695 -18.85 10.48 6.62
N CYS A 696 -17.86 9.93 5.90
CA CYS A 696 -17.08 8.78 6.37
C CYS A 696 -16.26 9.12 7.63
N ALA A 697 -15.57 10.26 7.64
CA ALA A 697 -14.74 10.70 8.75
C ALA A 697 -15.54 10.89 10.05
N ASP A 698 -16.67 11.59 9.98
CA ASP A 698 -17.54 11.85 11.13
C ASP A 698 -18.08 10.54 11.72
N LEU A 699 -18.49 9.61 10.85
CA LEU A 699 -18.98 8.30 11.28
C LEU A 699 -17.85 7.42 11.85
N ALA A 700 -16.67 7.40 11.22
CA ALA A 700 -15.52 6.62 11.67
C ALA A 700 -15.03 7.08 13.05
N GLN A 701 -15.02 8.39 13.29
CA GLN A 701 -14.68 8.97 14.60
C GLN A 701 -15.72 8.62 15.67
N ALA A 702 -17.01 8.76 15.36
CA ALA A 702 -18.09 8.42 16.29
C ALA A 702 -18.06 6.93 16.70
N MET A 703 -17.75 6.03 15.75
CA MET A 703 -17.66 4.60 15.99
C MET A 703 -16.29 4.12 16.49
N ARG A 704 -15.30 5.04 16.60
CA ARG A 704 -13.92 4.76 17.01
C ARG A 704 -13.28 3.60 16.22
N ARG A 705 -13.47 3.57 14.90
CA ARG A 705 -12.97 2.50 14.01
C ARG A 705 -11.59 2.85 13.45
N PRO A 706 -10.47 2.22 13.91
CA PRO A 706 -9.12 2.62 13.49
C PRO A 706 -8.86 2.47 11.99
N PHE A 707 -9.37 1.39 11.36
CA PHE A 707 -9.23 1.15 9.92
C PHE A 707 -9.79 2.30 9.06
N TYR A 708 -11.02 2.75 9.32
CA TYR A 708 -11.63 3.82 8.53
C TYR A 708 -11.00 5.18 8.84
N VAL A 709 -10.51 5.41 10.07
CA VAL A 709 -9.72 6.61 10.40
C VAL A 709 -8.44 6.64 9.56
N TRP A 710 -7.76 5.49 9.41
CA TRP A 710 -6.61 5.36 8.52
C TRP A 710 -6.99 5.63 7.05
N ARG A 711 -8.05 4.99 6.52
CA ARG A 711 -8.50 5.21 5.13
C ARG A 711 -8.82 6.68 4.84
N VAL A 712 -9.47 7.38 5.76
CA VAL A 712 -9.74 8.82 5.65
C VAL A 712 -8.44 9.62 5.59
N ALA A 713 -7.44 9.28 6.42
CA ALA A 713 -6.15 9.96 6.41
C ALA A 713 -5.40 9.76 5.08
N VAL A 714 -5.45 8.55 4.50
CA VAL A 714 -4.86 8.24 3.17
C VAL A 714 -5.47 9.13 2.09
N VAL A 715 -6.80 9.20 2.01
CA VAL A 715 -7.48 10.02 0.99
C VAL A 715 -7.16 11.51 1.17
N ARG A 716 -7.03 12.01 2.42
CA ARG A 716 -6.63 13.40 2.67
C ARG A 716 -5.22 13.70 2.13
N ALA A 717 -4.26 12.82 2.39
CA ALA A 717 -2.90 12.95 1.84
C ALA A 717 -2.92 12.95 0.30
N MET A 718 -3.72 12.07 -0.31
CA MET A 718 -3.92 12.04 -1.76
C MET A 718 -4.52 13.35 -2.30
N ARG A 719 -5.55 13.92 -1.65
CA ARG A 719 -6.16 15.19 -2.08
C ARG A 719 -5.15 16.35 -1.99
N ALA A 720 -4.34 16.41 -0.94
CA ALA A 720 -3.26 17.39 -0.82
C ALA A 720 -2.21 17.24 -1.94
N LEU A 721 -1.81 16.01 -2.25
CA LEU A 721 -0.90 15.71 -3.36
C LEU A 721 -1.50 16.13 -4.71
N LEU A 722 -2.78 15.83 -4.95
CA LEU A 722 -3.50 16.20 -6.17
C LEU A 722 -3.57 17.74 -6.36
N HIS A 723 -3.69 18.50 -5.28
CA HIS A 723 -3.65 19.97 -5.30
C HIS A 723 -2.22 20.55 -5.44
N GLY A 724 -1.19 19.73 -5.31
CA GLY A 724 0.21 20.15 -5.32
C GLY A 724 0.68 20.77 -3.99
N ALA A 725 -0.03 20.54 -2.88
CA ALA A 725 0.38 20.97 -1.55
C ALA A 725 1.42 19.99 -0.96
N HIS A 726 2.61 19.94 -1.58
CA HIS A 726 3.60 18.87 -1.34
C HIS A 726 4.04 18.69 0.11
N ALA A 727 4.28 19.77 0.85
CA ALA A 727 4.68 19.67 2.26
C ALA A 727 3.56 19.10 3.14
N GLU A 728 2.33 19.61 2.97
CA GLU A 728 1.15 19.09 3.67
C GLU A 728 0.87 17.64 3.29
N ALA A 729 1.01 17.28 2.01
CA ALA A 729 0.84 15.92 1.54
C ALA A 729 1.83 14.95 2.17
N GLU A 730 3.10 15.35 2.33
CA GLU A 730 4.14 14.55 2.99
C GLU A 730 3.81 14.32 4.47
N ASP A 731 3.44 15.38 5.19
CA ASP A 731 3.03 15.30 6.59
C ASP A 731 1.80 14.40 6.78
N LEU A 732 0.78 14.57 5.94
CA LEU A 732 -0.43 13.76 5.97
C LEU A 732 -0.16 12.29 5.62
N ALA A 733 0.74 12.01 4.67
CA ALA A 733 1.14 10.65 4.32
C ALA A 733 1.84 9.95 5.50
N HIS A 734 2.74 10.65 6.20
CA HIS A 734 3.39 10.13 7.41
C HIS A 734 2.38 9.89 8.55
N GLN A 735 1.44 10.81 8.75
CA GLN A 735 0.36 10.62 9.73
C GLN A 735 -0.52 9.42 9.36
N ALA A 736 -0.88 9.27 8.09
CA ALA A 736 -1.63 8.12 7.60
C ALA A 736 -0.87 6.81 7.85
N LEU A 737 0.43 6.76 7.57
CA LEU A 737 1.26 5.58 7.87
C LEU A 737 1.23 5.24 9.38
N ALA A 738 1.42 6.22 10.25
CA ALA A 738 1.41 5.99 11.71
C ALA A 738 0.04 5.51 12.22
N VAL A 739 -1.06 6.06 11.69
CA VAL A 739 -2.42 5.58 12.01
C VAL A 739 -2.63 4.16 11.46
N GLY A 740 -2.20 3.88 10.23
CA GLY A 740 -2.32 2.56 9.60
C GLY A 740 -1.53 1.47 10.32
N GLN A 741 -0.32 1.78 10.80
CA GLN A 741 0.48 0.87 11.63
C GLN A 741 -0.19 0.55 12.96
N ARG A 742 -0.76 1.55 13.64
CA ARG A 742 -1.56 1.32 14.86
C ARG A 742 -2.84 0.54 14.60
N ALA A 743 -3.42 0.71 13.41
CA ALA A 743 -4.56 -0.07 12.95
C ALA A 743 -4.16 -1.45 12.37
N GLN A 744 -2.87 -1.81 12.39
CA GLN A 744 -2.32 -3.05 11.84
C GLN A 744 -2.72 -3.33 10.38
N SER A 745 -2.99 -2.29 9.59
CA SER A 745 -3.34 -2.50 8.17
C SER A 745 -2.11 -2.87 7.36
N VAL A 746 -2.20 -3.98 6.65
CA VAL A 746 -1.17 -4.50 5.74
C VAL A 746 -0.87 -3.55 4.59
N ASN A 747 -1.83 -2.70 4.22
CA ASN A 747 -1.75 -1.78 3.10
C ASN A 747 -1.16 -0.41 3.47
N ALA A 748 -0.92 -0.13 4.75
CA ALA A 748 -0.42 1.17 5.20
C ALA A 748 0.91 1.55 4.53
N ARG A 749 1.82 0.59 4.36
CA ARG A 749 3.11 0.80 3.69
C ARG A 749 2.98 0.99 2.18
N LEU A 750 2.09 0.23 1.53
CA LEU A 750 1.85 0.34 0.09
C LEU A 750 1.19 1.68 -0.29
N ALA A 751 0.21 2.13 0.49
CA ALA A 751 -0.41 3.44 0.32
C ALA A 751 0.62 4.56 0.50
N PHE A 752 1.45 4.49 1.55
CA PHE A 752 2.52 5.46 1.79
C PHE A 752 3.54 5.50 0.64
N ALA A 753 4.00 4.34 0.16
CA ALA A 753 4.92 4.24 -0.97
C ALA A 753 4.32 4.83 -2.26
N THR A 754 3.04 4.56 -2.52
CA THR A 754 2.30 5.11 -3.68
C THR A 754 2.22 6.63 -3.62
N GLN A 755 1.97 7.21 -2.45
CA GLN A 755 1.92 8.66 -2.25
C GLN A 755 3.30 9.31 -2.40
N LEU A 756 4.32 8.68 -1.82
CA LEU A 756 5.69 9.14 -1.92
C LEU A 756 6.21 9.11 -3.37
N PHE A 757 5.80 8.11 -4.16
CA PHE A 757 6.10 8.06 -5.59
C PHE A 757 5.61 9.31 -6.33
N GLY A 758 4.33 9.68 -6.16
CA GLY A 758 3.78 10.88 -6.79
C GLY A 758 4.47 12.15 -6.32
N LEU A 759 4.73 12.26 -5.02
CA LEU A 759 5.42 13.40 -4.40
C LEU A 759 6.85 13.58 -4.93
N ARG A 760 7.65 12.50 -4.91
CA ARG A 760 9.05 12.54 -5.37
C ARG A 760 9.14 12.74 -6.88
N ARG A 761 8.17 12.26 -7.65
CA ARG A 761 8.06 12.55 -9.08
C ARG A 761 7.85 14.05 -9.31
N ASP A 762 6.92 14.69 -8.59
CA ASP A 762 6.68 16.13 -8.71
C ASP A 762 7.91 16.96 -8.30
N GLN A 763 8.66 16.52 -7.29
CA GLN A 763 9.89 17.17 -6.80
C GLN A 763 11.14 16.93 -7.66
N GLY A 764 11.08 16.04 -8.67
CA GLY A 764 12.25 15.63 -9.44
C GLY A 764 13.27 14.80 -8.65
N ARG A 765 12.81 14.08 -7.62
CA ARG A 765 13.60 13.26 -6.69
C ARG A 765 13.26 11.77 -6.78
N LEU A 766 12.71 11.32 -7.92
CA LEU A 766 12.18 9.97 -8.07
C LEU A 766 13.26 8.86 -7.96
N GLU A 767 14.52 9.19 -8.25
CA GLU A 767 15.67 8.29 -8.11
C GLU A 767 15.84 7.73 -6.69
N GLU A 768 15.43 8.49 -5.66
CA GLU A 768 15.47 8.04 -4.26
C GLU A 768 14.63 6.78 -4.00
N LEU A 769 13.63 6.52 -4.85
CA LEU A 769 12.72 5.39 -4.71
C LEU A 769 13.11 4.18 -5.56
N GLU A 770 14.18 4.23 -6.35
CA GLU A 770 14.57 3.12 -7.23
C GLU A 770 14.82 1.83 -6.44
N GLY A 771 15.61 1.91 -5.36
CA GLY A 771 15.91 0.74 -4.52
C GLY A 771 14.66 0.11 -3.91
N THR A 772 13.75 0.95 -3.41
CA THR A 772 12.47 0.49 -2.83
C THR A 772 11.54 -0.09 -3.89
N ALA A 773 11.45 0.52 -5.07
CA ALA A 773 10.60 0.04 -6.16
C ALA A 773 11.09 -1.32 -6.69
N ARG A 774 12.40 -1.52 -6.81
CA ARG A 774 13.00 -2.79 -7.21
C ARG A 774 12.73 -3.88 -6.18
N TRP A 775 12.99 -3.61 -4.90
CA TRP A 775 12.66 -4.54 -3.83
C TRP A 775 11.18 -4.95 -3.84
N ALA A 776 10.26 -3.99 -4.03
CA ALA A 776 8.82 -4.28 -4.07
C ALA A 776 8.45 -5.19 -5.25
N VAL A 777 9.08 -5.02 -6.41
CA VAL A 777 8.90 -5.90 -7.57
C VAL A 777 9.47 -7.30 -7.30
N ASP A 778 10.64 -7.39 -6.67
CA ASP A 778 11.27 -8.67 -6.36
C ASP A 778 10.49 -9.46 -5.30
N GLU A 779 9.92 -8.77 -4.32
CA GLU A 779 9.09 -9.35 -3.25
C GLU A 779 7.68 -9.73 -3.73
N TYR A 780 7.08 -8.92 -4.61
CA TYR A 780 5.72 -9.12 -5.10
C TYR A 780 5.64 -9.16 -6.64
N PRO A 781 6.31 -10.12 -7.29
CA PRO A 781 6.41 -10.17 -8.76
C PRO A 781 5.08 -10.44 -9.46
N ALA A 782 4.08 -10.94 -8.73
CA ALA A 782 2.74 -11.20 -9.26
C ALA A 782 1.91 -9.91 -9.47
N ILE A 783 2.34 -8.75 -8.97
CA ILE A 783 1.58 -7.49 -9.03
C ILE A 783 2.01 -6.65 -10.24
N PRO A 784 1.20 -6.57 -11.32
CA PRO A 784 1.61 -5.85 -12.53
C PRO A 784 1.78 -4.36 -12.32
N GLY A 785 1.04 -3.77 -11.38
CA GLY A 785 1.13 -2.36 -11.03
C GLY A 785 2.53 -1.93 -10.57
N LEU A 786 3.24 -2.80 -9.84
CA LEU A 786 4.60 -2.51 -9.36
C LEU A 786 5.60 -2.47 -10.52
N HIS A 787 5.53 -3.45 -11.43
CA HIS A 787 6.32 -3.46 -12.66
C HIS A 787 6.06 -2.22 -13.52
N CYS A 788 4.79 -1.82 -13.67
CA CYS A 788 4.42 -0.64 -14.46
C CYS A 788 4.88 0.67 -13.78
N ALA A 789 4.86 0.74 -12.45
CA ALA A 789 5.41 1.87 -11.69
C ALA A 789 6.94 1.96 -11.85
N LEU A 790 7.65 0.84 -11.82
CA LEU A 790 9.09 0.78 -12.07
C LEU A 790 9.45 1.18 -13.51
N ALA A 791 8.68 0.72 -14.50
CA ALA A 791 8.84 1.15 -15.90
C ALA A 791 8.64 2.66 -16.07
N LEU A 792 7.62 3.22 -15.40
CA LEU A 792 7.37 4.67 -15.38
C LEU A 792 8.53 5.42 -14.70
N LEU A 793 9.04 4.90 -13.58
CA LEU A 793 10.22 5.47 -12.91
C LEU A 793 11.40 5.58 -13.87
N TYR A 794 11.75 4.50 -14.57
CA TYR A 794 12.85 4.53 -15.55
C TYR A 794 12.58 5.50 -16.70
N SER A 795 11.32 5.64 -17.15
CA SER A 795 10.97 6.62 -18.19
C SER A 795 11.16 8.07 -17.73
N GLU A 796 10.81 8.40 -16.48
CA GLU A 796 10.99 9.74 -15.90
C GLU A 796 12.48 10.06 -15.66
N LEU A 797 13.32 9.05 -15.41
CA LEU A 797 14.76 9.19 -15.30
C LEU A 797 15.49 9.18 -16.66
N GLY A 798 14.78 9.05 -17.79
CA GLY A 798 15.38 9.00 -19.13
C GLY A 798 16.09 7.68 -19.47
N ARG A 799 15.88 6.62 -18.69
CA ARG A 799 16.54 5.31 -18.82
C ARG A 799 15.74 4.39 -19.76
N ALA A 800 15.89 4.61 -21.06
CA ALA A 800 15.09 3.95 -22.10
C ALA A 800 15.26 2.42 -22.17
N THR A 801 16.46 1.90 -21.92
CA THR A 801 16.74 0.45 -21.99
C THR A 801 16.02 -0.30 -20.87
N GLU A 802 16.11 0.20 -19.64
CA GLU A 802 15.46 -0.39 -18.47
C GLU A 802 13.94 -0.23 -18.53
N ALA A 803 13.45 0.94 -18.96
CA ALA A 803 12.02 1.16 -19.19
C ALA A 803 11.46 0.17 -20.24
N ARG A 804 12.20 -0.09 -21.32
CA ARG A 804 11.82 -1.08 -22.34
C ARG A 804 11.76 -2.49 -21.76
N ALA A 805 12.73 -2.89 -20.94
CA ALA A 805 12.78 -4.24 -20.37
C ALA A 805 11.53 -4.53 -19.52
N GLU A 806 11.14 -3.61 -18.65
CA GLU A 806 9.93 -3.77 -17.82
C GLU A 806 8.64 -3.65 -18.66
N PHE A 807 8.60 -2.78 -19.68
CA PHE A 807 7.45 -2.65 -20.59
C PHE A 807 7.17 -3.93 -21.40
N GLU A 808 8.22 -4.63 -21.85
CA GLU A 808 8.08 -5.85 -22.66
C GLU A 808 7.47 -7.02 -21.87
N ARG A 809 7.49 -7.01 -20.52
CA ARG A 809 6.84 -8.05 -19.70
C ARG A 809 5.36 -8.22 -20.03
N PHE A 810 4.67 -7.13 -20.36
CA PHE A 810 3.27 -7.13 -20.77
C PHE A 810 3.10 -6.82 -22.27
N GLY A 811 4.00 -6.02 -22.84
CA GLY A 811 3.96 -5.60 -24.25
C GLY A 811 4.28 -6.72 -25.26
N ALA A 812 4.98 -7.80 -24.86
CA ALA A 812 5.33 -8.89 -25.76
C ALA A 812 4.10 -9.63 -26.33
N ASN A 813 3.03 -9.75 -25.52
CA ASN A 813 1.79 -10.45 -25.89
C ASN A 813 0.62 -9.49 -26.13
N ASP A 814 0.87 -8.31 -26.70
CA ASP A 814 -0.16 -7.29 -26.99
C ASP A 814 -1.04 -6.94 -25.77
N PHE A 815 -0.42 -6.95 -24.58
CA PHE A 815 -1.04 -6.70 -23.28
C PHE A 815 -2.14 -7.69 -22.89
N ALA A 816 -2.22 -8.86 -23.54
CA ALA A 816 -3.22 -9.88 -23.25
C ALA A 816 -3.08 -10.51 -21.84
N ALA A 817 -1.87 -10.47 -21.27
CA ALA A 817 -1.58 -11.00 -19.94
C ALA A 817 -1.92 -10.02 -18.79
N LEU A 818 -2.39 -8.81 -19.09
CA LEU A 818 -2.79 -7.87 -18.04
C LEU A 818 -4.08 -8.35 -17.36
N PRO A 819 -4.09 -8.56 -16.03
CA PRO A 819 -5.29 -8.93 -15.31
C PRO A 819 -6.30 -7.79 -15.35
N ARG A 820 -7.58 -8.13 -15.58
CA ARG A 820 -8.69 -7.18 -15.50
C ARG A 820 -9.11 -7.05 -14.04
N ASP A 821 -8.44 -6.17 -13.32
CA ASP A 821 -8.64 -5.96 -11.89
C ASP A 821 -8.94 -4.50 -11.50
N ALA A 822 -9.06 -4.25 -10.20
CA ALA A 822 -9.28 -2.90 -9.66
C ALA A 822 -8.19 -1.88 -10.01
N ASN A 823 -6.98 -2.33 -10.36
CA ASN A 823 -5.83 -1.49 -10.73
C ASN A 823 -5.72 -1.28 -12.26
N TRP A 824 -6.62 -1.89 -13.05
CA TRP A 824 -6.61 -1.86 -14.52
C TRP A 824 -6.34 -0.47 -15.11
N LEU A 825 -7.08 0.53 -14.66
CA LEU A 825 -6.98 1.89 -15.20
C LEU A 825 -5.63 2.55 -14.89
N ASN A 826 -5.11 2.35 -13.67
CA ASN A 826 -3.78 2.84 -13.28
C ASN A 826 -2.68 2.16 -14.11
N VAL A 827 -2.76 0.85 -14.32
CA VAL A 827 -1.78 0.10 -15.12
C VAL A 827 -1.77 0.62 -16.57
N LEU A 828 -2.94 0.80 -17.19
CA LEU A 828 -3.03 1.34 -18.55
C LEU A 828 -2.46 2.77 -18.65
N ASP A 829 -2.72 3.62 -17.66
CA ASP A 829 -2.19 4.99 -17.62
C ASP A 829 -0.66 5.02 -17.58
N LYS A 830 -0.04 4.17 -16.76
CA LYS A 830 1.43 4.09 -16.66
C LYS A 830 2.04 3.51 -17.94
N LEU A 831 1.47 2.44 -18.48
CA LEU A 831 1.92 1.86 -19.74
C LEU A 831 1.77 2.83 -20.92
N ALA A 832 0.72 3.66 -20.94
CA ALA A 832 0.53 4.67 -21.98
C ALA A 832 1.64 5.73 -21.96
N GLN A 833 2.02 6.21 -20.76
CA GLN A 833 3.12 7.16 -20.59
C GLN A 833 4.46 6.55 -21.01
N VAL A 834 4.76 5.33 -20.57
CA VAL A 834 5.99 4.62 -20.95
C VAL A 834 6.03 4.35 -22.45
N CYS A 835 4.91 3.94 -23.06
CA CYS A 835 4.80 3.71 -24.51
C CYS A 835 5.08 4.97 -25.32
N ALA A 836 4.57 6.14 -24.85
CA ALA A 836 4.82 7.42 -25.50
C ALA A 836 6.30 7.83 -25.41
N PHE A 837 6.92 7.67 -24.22
CA PHE A 837 8.36 7.90 -24.02
C PHE A 837 9.23 6.98 -24.90
N LEU A 838 8.83 5.73 -25.06
CA LEU A 838 9.50 4.73 -25.90
C LEU A 838 9.21 4.88 -27.40
N HIS A 839 8.35 5.82 -27.79
CA HIS A 839 7.90 6.08 -29.16
C HIS A 839 7.38 4.82 -29.91
N ASP A 840 6.70 3.90 -29.21
CA ASP A 840 6.23 2.62 -29.76
C ASP A 840 4.84 2.74 -30.41
N ALA A 841 4.78 3.28 -31.63
CA ALA A 841 3.52 3.53 -32.35
C ALA A 841 2.64 2.28 -32.58
N PRO A 842 3.17 1.08 -32.90
CA PRO A 842 2.35 -0.13 -33.04
C PRO A 842 1.60 -0.49 -31.76
N ARG A 843 2.27 -0.50 -30.61
CA ARG A 843 1.63 -0.83 -29.32
C ARG A 843 0.78 0.30 -28.77
N ALA A 844 1.07 1.55 -29.16
CA ALA A 844 0.23 2.70 -28.81
C ALA A 844 -1.21 2.54 -29.33
N ALA A 845 -1.40 1.96 -30.53
CA ALA A 845 -2.72 1.71 -31.09
C ALA A 845 -3.55 0.70 -30.27
N ARG A 846 -2.89 -0.27 -29.62
CA ARG A 846 -3.55 -1.23 -28.73
C ARG A 846 -3.95 -0.58 -27.42
N LEU A 847 -3.00 0.08 -26.74
CA LEU A 847 -3.26 0.78 -25.48
C LEU A 847 -4.35 1.85 -25.65
N TYR A 848 -4.36 2.56 -26.78
CA TYR A 848 -5.38 3.56 -27.08
C TYR A 848 -6.78 2.95 -27.09
N LYS A 849 -6.97 1.79 -27.73
CA LYS A 849 -8.26 1.08 -27.75
C LYS A 849 -8.70 0.62 -26.37
N LEU A 850 -7.75 0.16 -25.54
CA LEU A 850 -8.03 -0.32 -24.18
C LEU A 850 -8.39 0.82 -23.22
N LEU A 851 -7.79 2.00 -23.41
CA LEU A 851 -7.99 3.18 -22.57
C LEU A 851 -9.16 4.07 -23.02
N LEU A 852 -9.57 3.99 -24.29
CA LEU A 852 -10.64 4.83 -24.87
C LEU A 852 -11.97 4.81 -24.08
N PRO A 853 -12.46 3.68 -23.53
CA PRO A 853 -13.66 3.68 -22.68
C PRO A 853 -13.56 4.57 -21.44
N TYR A 854 -12.35 4.96 -21.05
CA TYR A 854 -12.08 5.78 -19.88
C TYR A 854 -11.78 7.25 -20.23
N ALA A 855 -12.02 7.69 -21.47
CA ALA A 855 -11.64 9.02 -21.93
C ALA A 855 -12.16 10.17 -21.05
N GLU A 856 -13.31 10.01 -20.41
CA GLU A 856 -13.92 11.03 -19.54
C GLU A 856 -13.66 10.81 -18.04
N HIS A 857 -12.78 9.86 -17.69
CA HIS A 857 -12.53 9.48 -16.30
C HIS A 857 -11.19 9.98 -15.76
N ALA A 858 -11.14 10.20 -14.46
CA ALA A 858 -9.91 10.33 -13.69
C ALA A 858 -9.33 8.94 -13.37
N VAL A 859 -8.01 8.86 -13.37
CA VAL A 859 -7.25 7.67 -12.98
C VAL A 859 -7.11 7.66 -11.47
N VAL A 860 -7.95 6.87 -10.79
CA VAL A 860 -7.88 6.66 -9.33
C VAL A 860 -7.10 5.37 -9.06
N VAL A 861 -6.18 5.43 -8.09
CA VAL A 861 -5.36 4.28 -7.68
C VAL A 861 -5.96 3.68 -6.41
N ALA A 862 -6.24 2.37 -6.45
CA ALA A 862 -6.96 1.66 -5.39
C ALA A 862 -8.24 2.42 -4.98
N PHE A 863 -8.47 2.62 -3.67
CA PHE A 863 -9.62 3.39 -3.15
C PHE A 863 -9.22 4.82 -2.76
N GLY A 864 -8.43 5.48 -3.61
CA GLY A 864 -7.99 6.87 -3.41
C GLY A 864 -6.64 7.00 -2.72
N ASP A 865 -5.75 6.03 -2.91
CA ASP A 865 -4.37 6.08 -2.40
C ASP A 865 -3.55 7.11 -3.19
N ALA A 866 -3.82 7.23 -4.49
CA ALA A 866 -3.36 8.28 -5.39
C ALA A 866 -4.41 8.58 -6.47
N CYS A 867 -4.24 9.69 -7.19
CA CYS A 867 -5.00 10.01 -8.39
C CYS A 867 -4.06 10.63 -9.44
N ASP A 868 -3.94 9.99 -10.60
CA ASP A 868 -2.99 10.34 -11.68
C ASP A 868 -3.59 11.33 -12.70
N GLY A 869 -4.66 12.04 -12.32
CA GLY A 869 -5.38 12.99 -13.17
C GLY A 869 -6.24 12.31 -14.24
N ALA A 870 -6.55 13.02 -15.32
CA ALA A 870 -7.45 12.57 -16.39
C ALA A 870 -6.81 11.53 -17.32
N ALA A 871 -7.50 10.41 -17.57
CA ALA A 871 -7.06 9.38 -18.52
C ALA A 871 -6.95 9.91 -19.96
N ALA A 872 -7.73 10.96 -20.30
CA ALA A 872 -7.61 11.67 -21.57
C ALA A 872 -6.18 12.18 -21.84
N ARG A 873 -5.39 12.53 -20.82
CA ARG A 873 -3.98 12.94 -21.01
C ARG A 873 -3.18 11.82 -21.67
N SER A 874 -3.34 10.61 -21.16
CA SER A 874 -2.66 9.41 -21.68
C SER A 874 -3.18 9.00 -23.05
N LEU A 875 -4.47 9.18 -23.35
CA LEU A 875 -4.99 9.05 -24.73
C LEU A 875 -4.38 10.09 -25.68
N GLY A 876 -4.18 11.32 -25.21
CA GLY A 876 -3.50 12.38 -25.96
C GLY A 876 -2.07 12.01 -26.33
N LEU A 877 -1.31 11.50 -25.35
CA LEU A 877 0.06 10.99 -25.56
C LEU A 877 0.10 9.85 -26.58
N LEU A 878 -0.77 8.84 -26.44
CA LEU A 878 -0.84 7.72 -27.37
C LEU A 878 -1.23 8.16 -28.79
N ALA A 879 -2.19 9.07 -28.92
CA ALA A 879 -2.59 9.64 -30.19
C ALA A 879 -1.44 10.42 -30.86
N ALA A 880 -0.66 11.18 -30.08
CA ALA A 880 0.53 11.87 -30.55
C ALA A 880 1.60 10.90 -31.04
N THR A 881 1.88 9.81 -30.30
CA THR A 881 2.81 8.74 -30.71
C THR A 881 2.40 8.07 -32.01
N MET A 882 1.09 7.96 -32.29
CA MET A 882 0.56 7.45 -33.56
C MET A 882 0.51 8.50 -34.70
N GLY A 883 0.93 9.74 -34.46
CA GLY A 883 0.84 10.85 -35.41
C GLY A 883 -0.57 11.42 -35.62
N ARG A 884 -1.53 11.09 -34.75
CA ARG A 884 -2.94 11.52 -34.84
C ARG A 884 -3.15 12.85 -34.10
N CYS A 885 -2.57 13.92 -34.64
CA CYS A 885 -2.46 15.22 -33.96
C CYS A 885 -3.81 15.84 -33.56
N GLU A 886 -4.83 15.76 -34.42
CA GLU A 886 -6.19 16.27 -34.12
C GLU A 886 -6.89 15.51 -32.99
N GLU A 887 -6.72 14.18 -32.94
CA GLU A 887 -7.22 13.36 -31.84
C GLU A 887 -6.47 13.68 -30.55
N ALA A 888 -5.14 13.82 -30.63
CA ALA A 888 -4.31 14.14 -29.47
C ALA A 888 -4.68 15.49 -28.83
N ALA A 889 -4.89 16.52 -29.65
CA ALA A 889 -5.31 17.84 -29.18
C ALA A 889 -6.66 17.81 -28.45
N ARG A 890 -7.67 17.14 -29.03
CA ARG A 890 -8.98 16.98 -28.36
C ARG A 890 -8.87 16.28 -27.01
N HIS A 891 -8.04 15.23 -26.93
CA HIS A 891 -7.80 14.52 -25.68
C HIS A 891 -7.10 15.39 -24.64
N PHE A 892 -6.11 16.21 -25.04
CA PHE A 892 -5.50 17.18 -24.11
C PHE A 892 -6.49 18.24 -23.62
N GLU A 893 -7.37 18.75 -24.48
CA GLU A 893 -8.43 19.68 -24.07
C GLU A 893 -9.40 19.06 -23.05
N THR A 894 -9.85 17.82 -23.30
CA THR A 894 -10.66 17.05 -22.35
C THR A 894 -9.93 16.86 -21.03
N ALA A 895 -8.64 16.51 -21.09
CA ALA A 895 -7.81 16.32 -19.89
C ALA A 895 -7.68 17.61 -19.06
N LEU A 896 -7.51 18.78 -19.70
CA LEU A 896 -7.48 20.07 -19.02
C LEU A 896 -8.79 20.35 -18.27
N GLY A 897 -9.94 20.05 -18.91
CA GLY A 897 -11.26 20.22 -18.30
C GLY A 897 -11.44 19.37 -17.03
N ILE A 898 -11.14 18.08 -17.12
CA ILE A 898 -11.28 17.12 -16.00
C ILE A 898 -10.28 17.45 -14.88
N ASN A 899 -9.01 17.70 -15.22
CA ASN A 899 -7.99 18.04 -14.23
C ASN A 899 -8.32 19.35 -13.49
N ALA A 900 -8.90 20.33 -14.18
CA ALA A 900 -9.34 21.57 -13.54
C ALA A 900 -10.50 21.33 -12.57
N GLN A 901 -11.48 20.50 -12.93
CA GLN A 901 -12.62 20.14 -12.05
C GLN A 901 -12.16 19.39 -10.79
N LEU A 902 -11.15 18.53 -10.93
CA LEU A 902 -10.54 17.81 -9.80
C LEU A 902 -9.71 18.71 -8.87
N GLY A 903 -9.31 19.90 -9.35
CA GLY A 903 -8.30 20.75 -8.72
C GLY A 903 -6.89 20.16 -8.83
N ALA A 904 -6.63 19.32 -9.83
CA ALA A 904 -5.41 18.57 -10.05
C ALA A 904 -4.28 19.44 -10.66
N ARG A 905 -3.80 20.44 -9.92
CA ARG A 905 -2.87 21.48 -10.42
C ARG A 905 -1.60 20.93 -11.08
N PRO A 906 -0.87 19.94 -10.51
CA PRO A 906 0.29 19.35 -11.17
C PRO A 906 -0.06 18.73 -12.53
N PHE A 907 -1.22 18.09 -12.63
CA PHE A 907 -1.67 17.44 -13.87
C PHE A 907 -2.18 18.42 -14.92
N VAL A 908 -2.78 19.55 -14.52
CA VAL A 908 -3.09 20.66 -15.45
C VAL A 908 -1.80 21.15 -16.13
N ALA A 909 -0.76 21.45 -15.34
CA ALA A 909 0.51 21.95 -15.87
C ALA A 909 1.21 20.94 -16.77
N ARG A 910 1.22 19.65 -16.39
CA ARG A 910 1.75 18.55 -17.21
C ARG A 910 1.01 18.42 -18.54
N THR A 911 -0.32 18.48 -18.53
CA THR A 911 -1.13 18.45 -19.75
C THR A 911 -0.86 19.66 -20.65
N GLN A 912 -0.75 20.87 -20.08
CA GLN A 912 -0.40 22.08 -20.85
C GLN A 912 0.98 21.96 -21.51
N HIS A 913 1.97 21.50 -20.76
CA HIS A 913 3.34 21.29 -21.26
C HIS A 913 3.35 20.29 -22.43
N GLN A 914 2.74 19.11 -22.26
CA GLN A 914 2.69 18.08 -23.30
C GLN A 914 1.85 18.49 -24.51
N TYR A 915 0.79 19.28 -24.29
CA TYR A 915 0.01 19.81 -25.39
C TYR A 915 0.81 20.84 -26.20
N ALA A 916 1.59 21.70 -25.54
CA ALA A 916 2.50 22.62 -26.24
C ALA A 916 3.57 21.86 -27.03
N GLU A 917 4.14 20.80 -26.47
CA GLU A 917 5.09 19.91 -27.16
C GLU A 917 4.49 19.33 -28.45
N LEU A 918 3.24 18.82 -28.38
CA LEU A 918 2.51 18.37 -29.57
C LEU A 918 2.40 19.49 -30.60
N LEU A 919 1.93 20.68 -30.21
CA LEU A 919 1.74 21.81 -31.13
C LEU A 919 3.03 22.23 -31.84
N LEU A 920 4.17 22.17 -31.15
CA LEU A 920 5.49 22.51 -31.70
C LEU A 920 6.07 21.40 -32.60
N SER A 921 5.64 20.15 -32.40
CA SER A 921 6.10 19.00 -33.20
C SER A 921 5.45 18.87 -34.58
N VAL A 922 4.35 19.61 -34.87
CA VAL A 922 3.59 19.49 -36.12
C VAL A 922 4.08 20.51 -37.18
N PRO A 923 4.67 20.07 -38.31
CA PRO A 923 5.28 20.97 -39.30
C PRO A 923 4.29 21.64 -40.27
N SER A 924 2.96 21.68 -40.02
CA SER A 924 2.03 22.38 -40.92
C SER A 924 0.72 22.87 -40.24
N PRO A 925 0.33 24.14 -40.41
CA PRO A 925 -0.82 24.78 -39.75
C PRO A 925 -2.19 24.44 -40.36
N GLN A 926 -2.30 23.30 -41.07
CA GLN A 926 -3.54 22.82 -41.69
C GLN A 926 -4.25 21.72 -40.89
N CYS A 927 -3.65 21.23 -39.79
CA CYS A 927 -4.19 20.17 -38.94
C CYS A 927 -5.04 20.68 -37.76
N PHE A 928 -5.44 21.95 -37.74
CA PHE A 928 -6.19 22.51 -36.62
C PHE A 928 -7.39 23.32 -37.12
N VAL A 929 -8.60 22.82 -36.86
CA VAL A 929 -9.83 23.62 -36.83
C VAL A 929 -10.27 23.66 -35.37
N ILE A 930 -9.99 24.78 -34.69
CA ILE A 930 -10.21 24.93 -33.24
C ILE A 930 -11.39 25.91 -33.01
N PRO A 931 -12.45 25.54 -32.26
CA PRO A 931 -13.43 26.48 -31.75
C PRO A 931 -12.86 27.30 -30.58
N ALA A 932 -13.19 28.58 -30.48
CA ALA A 932 -12.69 29.46 -29.42
C ALA A 932 -12.99 28.91 -28.00
N VAL A 933 -11.94 28.75 -27.20
CA VAL A 933 -12.05 28.50 -25.75
C VAL A 933 -12.84 29.65 -25.13
N SER A 934 -14.02 29.39 -24.60
CA SER A 934 -14.81 30.41 -23.92
C SER A 934 -14.03 30.92 -22.71
N LYS A 935 -13.80 32.23 -22.63
CA LYS A 935 -13.38 32.91 -21.39
C LYS A 935 -14.37 32.56 -20.28
N ARG A 936 -14.08 31.54 -19.46
CA ARG A 936 -14.60 31.47 -18.10
C ARG A 936 -13.63 32.23 -17.22
N GLU A 937 -14.17 33.18 -16.49
CA GLU A 937 -13.42 34.12 -15.67
C GLU A 937 -12.52 33.39 -14.66
N SER A 938 -11.33 33.97 -14.49
CA SER A 938 -10.37 33.80 -13.40
C SER A 938 -11.00 33.33 -12.07
N ILE A 939 -10.83 32.04 -11.73
CA ILE A 939 -11.05 31.50 -10.37
C ILE A 939 -9.72 31.37 -9.59
N LEU A 940 -8.57 31.74 -10.18
CA LEU A 940 -7.24 31.53 -9.58
C LEU A 940 -6.59 32.82 -8.99
N SER A 941 -7.37 33.73 -8.43
CA SER A 941 -6.81 34.91 -7.74
C SER A 941 -7.52 35.21 -6.41
N GLY A 942 -7.12 34.48 -5.37
CA GLY A 942 -7.32 34.88 -3.98
C GLY A 942 -6.14 34.39 -3.14
N PRO A 943 -5.41 35.24 -2.41
CA PRO A 943 -4.36 34.77 -1.50
C PRO A 943 -5.00 33.99 -0.33
N PRO A 944 -4.28 33.03 0.28
CA PRO A 944 -4.76 32.34 1.47
C PRO A 944 -4.75 33.34 2.63
N THR A 945 -5.92 33.69 3.15
CA THR A 945 -6.02 34.39 4.45
C THR A 945 -5.72 33.41 5.59
N PRO A 946 -4.77 33.71 6.49
CA PRO A 946 -4.49 32.87 7.64
C PRO A 946 -5.38 33.25 8.84
N GLY A 947 -5.98 32.25 9.47
CA GLY A 947 -6.37 32.26 10.89
C GLY A 947 -7.73 32.88 11.26
N CYS A 948 -8.64 32.04 11.76
CA CYS A 948 -9.43 32.41 12.93
C CYS A 948 -9.70 31.14 13.78
N PRO A 949 -9.51 31.16 15.12
CA PRO A 949 -9.75 30.03 16.00
C PRO A 949 -11.24 29.88 16.33
N LEU A 950 -11.61 28.67 16.74
CA LEU A 950 -12.86 28.39 17.45
C LEU A 950 -12.99 29.28 18.70
N GLU A 951 -14.09 30.02 18.82
CA GLU A 951 -14.93 30.24 20.02
C GLU A 951 -15.76 31.54 19.88
N ASP A 952 -16.96 31.53 20.43
CA ASP A 952 -17.94 32.62 20.57
C ASP A 952 -18.59 33.22 19.31
N CYS A 953 -19.74 32.63 18.95
CA CYS A 953 -20.94 33.36 18.51
C CYS A 953 -22.18 32.55 18.91
N GLY A 954 -22.60 32.65 20.17
CA GLY A 954 -23.98 32.35 20.53
C GLY A 954 -24.88 33.47 19.99
N HIS A 955 -25.92 33.13 19.23
CA HIS A 955 -27.21 33.83 19.25
C HIS A 955 -28.30 33.00 18.54
N ASP A 956 -29.30 32.67 19.36
CA ASP A 956 -30.73 32.50 19.10
C ASP A 956 -31.24 31.35 18.22
N GLU A 957 -31.62 30.27 18.92
CA GLU A 957 -32.74 29.40 18.55
C GLU A 957 -34.07 30.10 18.87
N SER A 958 -34.74 30.71 17.88
CA SER A 958 -36.21 30.78 17.87
C SER A 958 -36.74 31.27 16.52
N GLU A 959 -37.81 30.60 16.05
CA GLU A 959 -38.65 30.94 14.88
C GLU A 959 -37.97 30.72 13.52
N VAL A 960 -38.25 29.64 12.77
CA VAL A 960 -39.51 29.49 12.03
C VAL A 960 -39.99 28.03 12.04
N ARG A 961 -41.16 27.81 12.66
CA ARG A 961 -42.01 26.64 12.41
C ARG A 961 -42.77 26.82 11.09
N GLY A 962 -42.80 25.76 10.29
CA GLY A 962 -44.00 25.38 9.56
C GLY A 962 -44.04 25.72 8.07
N GLN A 963 -43.56 24.80 7.24
CA GLN A 963 -44.36 24.24 6.15
C GLN A 963 -43.64 22.99 5.60
N ALA A 964 -44.18 21.82 5.95
CA ALA A 964 -44.02 20.63 5.13
C ALA A 964 -44.86 20.81 3.87
N LEU A 965 -44.30 20.56 2.69
CA LEU A 965 -44.94 20.00 1.48
C LEU A 965 -43.82 19.60 0.47
N PRO A 966 -44.10 18.71 -0.49
CA PRO A 966 -43.24 17.60 -0.88
C PRO A 966 -42.46 17.84 -2.17
N PHE A 967 -41.28 17.25 -2.32
CA PHE A 967 -40.66 17.08 -3.64
C PHE A 967 -40.85 15.66 -4.15
N SER A 968 -42.04 15.43 -4.71
CA SER A 968 -42.26 14.50 -5.80
C SER A 968 -42.12 15.25 -7.13
N GLY A 969 -41.34 14.72 -8.07
CA GLY A 969 -41.45 15.08 -9.49
C GLY A 969 -40.73 16.37 -9.89
N GLY A 970 -39.46 16.23 -10.25
CA GLY A 970 -38.67 17.29 -10.86
C GLY A 970 -37.37 16.74 -11.42
N VAL A 971 -37.46 15.79 -12.36
CA VAL A 971 -36.35 15.43 -13.24
C VAL A 971 -35.96 16.70 -14.01
N SER A 972 -34.99 17.46 -13.51
CA SER A 972 -34.38 18.52 -14.29
C SER A 972 -33.49 17.85 -15.32
N LYS A 973 -34.05 17.75 -16.54
CA LYS A 973 -33.40 17.40 -17.80
C LYS A 973 -31.88 17.48 -17.70
N GLY A 974 -31.26 16.30 -17.63
CA GLY A 974 -29.89 16.12 -18.07
C GLY A 974 -29.74 16.77 -19.45
N ALA A 975 -28.65 17.48 -19.63
CA ALA A 975 -28.20 17.85 -20.96
C ALA A 975 -27.88 16.55 -21.70
N HIS A 976 -28.90 15.98 -22.35
CA HIS A 976 -28.75 14.92 -23.32
C HIS A 976 -27.84 15.44 -24.43
N TRP A 977 -26.57 15.08 -24.39
CA TRP A 977 -25.78 14.94 -25.62
C TRP A 977 -26.40 13.76 -26.39
N ARG A 978 -27.41 14.07 -27.21
CA ARG A 978 -27.93 13.12 -28.19
C ARG A 978 -26.82 12.80 -29.19
N GLU A 979 -26.60 11.50 -29.39
CA GLU A 979 -25.95 10.95 -30.57
C GLU A 979 -26.48 11.62 -31.84
N SER A 980 -25.72 12.55 -32.42
CA SER A 980 -25.97 13.02 -33.78
C SER A 980 -25.22 12.12 -34.74
N ARG A 981 -26.00 11.25 -35.39
CA ARG A 981 -25.63 10.43 -36.53
C ARG A 981 -24.80 11.21 -37.55
N LEU A 982 -23.76 10.55 -38.04
CA LEU A 982 -23.18 10.77 -39.36
C LEU A 982 -24.30 10.73 -40.41
N SER A 983 -24.77 11.89 -40.87
CA SER A 983 -25.48 12.00 -42.14
C SER A 983 -25.27 13.37 -42.75
N GLU A 984 -24.91 13.32 -44.03
CA GLU A 984 -24.65 14.40 -44.96
C GLU A 984 -25.60 15.60 -44.85
N GLY A 985 -25.02 16.79 -44.72
CA GLY A 985 -25.73 18.06 -44.81
C GLY A 985 -24.76 19.18 -45.14
N ARG A 986 -24.70 19.58 -46.42
CA ARG A 986 -24.04 20.82 -46.84
C ARG A 986 -24.79 22.00 -46.24
N GLY A 987 -24.24 22.58 -45.18
CA GLY A 987 -24.66 23.86 -44.63
C GLY A 987 -23.51 24.84 -44.69
N GLU A 988 -23.57 25.79 -45.63
CA GLU A 988 -22.68 26.95 -45.66
C GLU A 988 -22.98 27.83 -44.44
N GLY A 989 -21.98 28.06 -43.58
CA GLY A 989 -22.06 28.93 -42.40
C GLY A 989 -20.67 29.47 -42.02
N PRO A 990 -20.56 30.68 -41.44
CA PRO A 990 -19.48 31.62 -41.76
C PRO A 990 -18.36 31.61 -40.72
N PHE A 991 -17.30 30.84 -40.96
CA PHE A 991 -15.99 31.08 -40.32
C PHE A 991 -14.88 30.70 -41.30
N SER A 992 -14.53 31.65 -42.16
CA SER A 992 -13.35 31.57 -43.01
C SER A 992 -12.58 32.88 -42.91
N ASP A 993 -11.73 33.01 -41.89
CA ASP A 993 -10.58 33.92 -41.95
C ASP A 993 -9.74 33.83 -40.69
N ARG A 994 -8.45 33.49 -40.85
CA ARG A 994 -7.26 34.02 -40.14
C ARG A 994 -6.08 33.05 -40.32
N GLY A 995 -4.90 33.60 -40.63
CA GLY A 995 -3.65 32.85 -40.83
C GLY A 995 -3.29 32.00 -39.61
N THR A 996 -2.97 30.73 -39.84
CA THR A 996 -3.08 29.68 -38.80
C THR A 996 -1.77 29.24 -38.16
N GLY A 997 -0.57 29.54 -38.66
CA GLY A 997 0.66 29.04 -38.02
C GLY A 997 1.26 29.97 -36.96
N GLY A 998 1.09 31.30 -37.07
CA GLY A 998 1.32 32.20 -35.93
C GLY A 998 0.48 31.83 -34.70
N HIS A 999 -0.78 31.44 -34.91
CA HIS A 999 -1.69 31.05 -33.84
C HIS A 999 -1.27 29.77 -33.09
N VAL A 1000 -0.67 28.78 -33.78
CA VAL A 1000 -0.27 27.51 -33.14
C VAL A 1000 0.96 27.71 -32.24
N ARG A 1001 1.95 28.46 -32.70
CA ARG A 1001 3.13 28.82 -31.91
C ARG A 1001 2.74 29.70 -30.72
N ASP A 1002 1.91 30.72 -30.93
CA ASP A 1002 1.44 31.61 -29.86
C ASP A 1002 0.62 30.83 -28.81
N GLN A 1003 -0.20 29.87 -29.26
CA GLN A 1003 -0.94 28.98 -28.37
C GLN A 1003 -0.01 28.06 -27.58
N ALA A 1004 1.01 27.47 -28.21
CA ALA A 1004 2.01 26.65 -27.53
C ALA A 1004 2.79 27.47 -26.47
N LEU A 1005 3.20 28.69 -26.82
CA LEU A 1005 3.86 29.60 -25.88
C LEU A 1005 2.92 29.97 -24.71
N ALA A 1006 1.65 30.26 -24.97
CA ALA A 1006 0.68 30.55 -23.91
C ALA A 1006 0.44 29.36 -22.96
N LEU A 1007 0.40 28.13 -23.49
CA LEU A 1007 0.32 26.91 -22.68
C LEU A 1007 1.58 26.71 -21.85
N LEU A 1008 2.77 26.95 -22.42
CA LEU A 1008 4.04 26.86 -21.69
C LEU A 1008 4.15 27.93 -20.60
N ASP A 1009 3.73 29.17 -20.87
CA ASP A 1009 3.71 30.25 -19.86
C ASP A 1009 2.81 29.87 -18.67
N GLN A 1010 1.64 29.28 -18.93
CA GLN A 1010 0.74 28.79 -17.88
C GLN A 1010 1.34 27.60 -17.10
N ALA A 1011 1.97 26.66 -17.80
CA ALA A 1011 2.62 25.51 -17.18
C ALA A 1011 3.80 25.94 -16.30
N ILE A 1012 4.68 26.81 -16.81
CA ILE A 1012 5.84 27.37 -16.10
C ILE A 1012 5.39 28.08 -14.82
N ALA A 1013 4.41 28.98 -14.92
CA ALA A 1013 3.89 29.70 -13.74
C ALA A 1013 3.35 28.74 -12.69
N THR A 1014 2.68 27.65 -13.11
CA THR A 1014 2.18 26.63 -12.18
C THR A 1014 3.32 25.81 -11.57
N TYR A 1015 4.32 25.38 -12.35
CA TYR A 1015 5.47 24.64 -11.83
C TYR A 1015 6.30 25.46 -10.85
N GLU A 1016 6.50 26.76 -11.11
CA GLU A 1016 7.16 27.69 -10.19
C GLU A 1016 6.42 27.79 -8.86
N GLN A 1017 5.09 27.99 -8.90
CA GLN A 1017 4.26 28.07 -7.71
C GLN A 1017 4.26 26.78 -6.87
N LEU A 1018 4.38 25.62 -7.53
CA LEU A 1018 4.37 24.31 -6.89
C LEU A 1018 5.77 23.79 -6.54
N GLY A 1019 6.84 24.49 -6.93
CA GLY A 1019 8.22 24.03 -6.71
C GLY A 1019 8.63 22.79 -7.52
N MET A 1020 8.00 22.55 -8.67
CA MET A 1020 8.26 21.39 -9.55
C MET A 1020 9.47 21.64 -10.47
N THR A 1021 10.67 21.78 -9.90
CA THR A 1021 11.89 22.26 -10.58
C THR A 1021 12.30 21.44 -11.81
N GLY A 1022 12.15 20.11 -11.77
CA GLY A 1022 12.46 19.24 -12.91
C GLY A 1022 11.61 19.54 -14.14
N TYR A 1023 10.29 19.62 -13.97
CA TYR A 1023 9.35 19.96 -15.05
C TYR A 1023 9.44 21.43 -15.48
N LEU A 1024 9.72 22.33 -14.52
CA LEU A 1024 9.96 23.74 -14.79
C LEU A 1024 11.10 23.93 -15.79
N GLN A 1025 12.25 23.29 -15.56
CA GLN A 1025 13.41 23.44 -16.43
C GLN A 1025 13.14 22.91 -17.85
N GLN A 1026 12.43 21.78 -17.97
CA GLN A 1026 12.02 21.23 -19.26
C GLN A 1026 11.09 22.20 -20.01
N ALA A 1027 10.08 22.76 -19.33
CA ALA A 1027 9.14 23.68 -19.95
C ALA A 1027 9.80 25.00 -20.38
N ILE A 1028 10.74 25.54 -19.58
CA ILE A 1028 11.55 26.72 -19.95
C ILE A 1028 12.38 26.42 -21.20
N THR A 1029 13.03 25.26 -21.24
CA THR A 1029 13.87 24.85 -22.38
C THR A 1029 13.03 24.72 -23.65
N LEU A 1030 11.86 24.08 -23.58
CA LEU A 1030 10.95 23.95 -24.71
C LEU A 1030 10.40 25.31 -25.17
N ARG A 1031 10.14 26.22 -24.24
CA ARG A 1031 9.74 27.60 -24.54
C ARG A 1031 10.84 28.38 -25.25
N GLU A 1032 12.09 28.27 -24.80
CA GLU A 1032 13.24 28.89 -25.46
C GLU A 1032 13.44 28.34 -26.87
N GLN A 1033 13.31 27.03 -27.05
CA GLN A 1033 13.32 26.39 -28.36
C GLN A 1033 12.19 26.91 -29.25
N ALA A 1034 10.98 27.02 -28.72
CA ALA A 1034 9.82 27.58 -29.42
C ALA A 1034 10.03 29.06 -29.81
N LEU A 1035 10.74 29.85 -29.00
CA LEU A 1035 11.13 31.22 -29.31
C LEU A 1035 12.24 31.30 -30.37
N ALA A 1036 13.13 30.31 -30.40
CA ALA A 1036 14.22 30.21 -31.37
C ALA A 1036 13.77 29.69 -32.75
N LEU A 1037 12.59 29.06 -32.85
CA LEU A 1037 12.03 28.66 -34.14
C LEU A 1037 11.88 29.89 -35.06
N PRO A 1038 12.39 29.83 -36.31
CA PRO A 1038 12.26 30.94 -37.26
C PRO A 1038 10.77 31.30 -37.39
N GLY A 1039 10.46 32.61 -37.41
CA GLY A 1039 9.11 33.08 -37.68
C GLY A 1039 8.60 32.50 -39.00
N GLU A 1040 7.28 32.38 -39.16
CA GLU A 1040 6.69 31.82 -40.39
C GLU A 1040 7.36 32.44 -41.63
N PRO A 1041 7.77 31.63 -42.62
CA PRO A 1041 8.25 32.17 -43.87
C PRO A 1041 7.15 33.06 -44.44
N GLN A 1042 7.46 34.35 -44.57
CA GLN A 1042 6.49 35.34 -45.05
C GLN A 1042 5.95 34.94 -46.44
N ASN A 1043 6.73 34.20 -47.23
CA ASN A 1043 6.39 33.78 -48.58
C ASN A 1043 6.58 32.27 -48.78
N VAL A 1044 5.47 31.55 -48.97
CA VAL A 1044 5.44 30.08 -49.18
C VAL A 1044 4.88 29.79 -50.56
N PHE A 1045 5.49 28.86 -51.29
CA PHE A 1045 5.04 28.43 -52.60
C PHE A 1045 5.28 26.92 -52.78
N ARG A 1046 4.43 26.10 -52.12
CA ARG A 1046 4.63 24.64 -51.99
C ARG A 1046 3.52 23.84 -52.68
N PHE A 1047 3.88 22.69 -53.26
CA PHE A 1047 2.93 21.71 -53.79
C PHE A 1047 3.03 20.39 -53.03
N ASP A 1048 1.94 19.93 -52.40
CA ASP A 1048 1.88 18.73 -51.55
C ASP A 1048 1.47 17.44 -52.30
N GLY A 1049 1.47 17.48 -53.63
CA GLY A 1049 0.99 16.40 -54.49
C GLY A 1049 -0.52 16.45 -54.80
N LYS A 1050 -1.33 17.19 -54.02
CA LYS A 1050 -2.76 17.39 -54.29
C LYS A 1050 -3.14 18.87 -54.45
N ARG A 1051 -2.48 19.82 -53.80
CA ARG A 1051 -2.83 21.25 -53.84
C ARG A 1051 -1.61 22.15 -53.74
N TRP A 1052 -1.78 23.38 -54.21
CA TRP A 1052 -0.80 24.45 -54.06
C TRP A 1052 -1.10 25.24 -52.79
N THR A 1053 -0.09 25.42 -51.94
CA THR A 1053 -0.11 26.35 -50.80
C THR A 1053 0.74 27.55 -51.20
N VAL A 1054 0.08 28.70 -51.39
CA VAL A 1054 0.73 29.97 -51.73
C VAL A 1054 0.43 30.97 -50.63
N VAL A 1055 1.48 31.48 -49.98
CA VAL A 1055 1.40 32.54 -48.96
C VAL A 1055 2.33 33.66 -49.40
N TRP A 1056 1.89 34.90 -49.27
CA TRP A 1056 2.69 36.08 -49.59
C TRP A 1056 2.54 37.12 -48.49
N GLN A 1057 3.65 37.54 -47.89
CA GLN A 1057 3.69 38.42 -46.72
C GLN A 1057 2.69 37.99 -45.62
N GLY A 1058 2.63 36.69 -45.34
CA GLY A 1058 1.72 36.10 -44.34
C GLY A 1058 0.25 35.98 -44.77
N GLN A 1059 -0.12 36.40 -45.97
CA GLN A 1059 -1.49 36.30 -46.50
C GLN A 1059 -1.65 35.09 -47.45
N PRO A 1060 -2.60 34.17 -47.19
CA PRO A 1060 -2.82 33.01 -48.07
C PRO A 1060 -3.52 33.42 -49.38
N VAL A 1061 -3.09 32.81 -50.49
CA VAL A 1061 -3.65 33.06 -51.82
C VAL A 1061 -4.29 31.78 -52.37
N ARG A 1062 -5.59 31.79 -52.66
CA ARG A 1062 -6.33 30.62 -53.15
C ARG A 1062 -6.08 30.38 -54.66
N ALA A 1063 -5.02 29.66 -55.00
CA ALA A 1063 -4.76 29.29 -56.39
C ALA A 1063 -5.50 27.99 -56.81
N ARG A 1064 -6.33 28.04 -57.87
CA ARG A 1064 -6.89 26.82 -58.48
C ARG A 1064 -5.77 26.04 -59.19
N ARG A 1065 -5.84 24.69 -59.16
CA ARG A 1065 -4.90 23.79 -59.86
C ARG A 1065 -4.69 24.26 -61.30
N ALA A 1066 -3.49 24.73 -61.61
CA ALA A 1066 -3.09 25.17 -62.94
C ALA A 1066 -1.64 24.73 -63.21
N SER A 1067 -1.39 24.19 -64.40
CA SER A 1067 -0.04 23.79 -64.84
C SER A 1067 0.96 24.96 -64.77
N GLY A 1068 0.47 26.19 -64.94
CA GLY A 1068 1.25 27.43 -64.79
C GLY A 1068 1.97 27.59 -63.44
N LEU A 1069 1.45 27.02 -62.35
CA LEU A 1069 2.06 27.15 -61.02
C LEU A 1069 3.32 26.29 -60.86
N HIS A 1070 3.39 25.15 -61.54
CA HIS A 1070 4.60 24.30 -61.53
C HIS A 1070 5.78 25.01 -62.21
N TYR A 1071 5.53 25.69 -63.34
CA TYR A 1071 6.54 26.50 -63.99
C TYR A 1071 6.98 27.68 -63.12
N ILE A 1072 6.06 28.35 -62.43
CA ILE A 1072 6.38 29.44 -61.50
C ILE A 1072 7.24 28.92 -60.35
N ALA A 1073 6.88 27.80 -59.70
CA ALA A 1073 7.67 27.22 -58.62
C ALA A 1073 9.11 26.88 -59.06
N HIS A 1074 9.27 26.31 -60.25
CA HIS A 1074 10.60 25.98 -60.78
C HIS A 1074 11.44 27.24 -61.04
N LEU A 1075 10.82 28.33 -61.50
CA LEU A 1075 11.48 29.63 -61.70
C LEU A 1075 11.83 30.30 -60.36
N LEU A 1076 10.99 30.14 -59.33
CA LEU A 1076 11.29 30.62 -57.99
C LEU A 1076 12.45 29.85 -57.34
N ARG A 1077 12.62 28.55 -57.65
CA ARG A 1077 13.75 27.72 -57.17
C ARG A 1077 15.09 28.11 -57.80
N ASN A 1078 15.06 28.79 -58.95
CA ASN A 1078 16.25 29.20 -59.70
C ASN A 1078 16.24 30.72 -59.93
N PRO A 1079 16.28 31.55 -58.85
CA PRO A 1079 16.24 32.99 -58.98
C PRO A 1079 17.47 33.51 -59.74
N ALA A 1080 17.28 34.59 -60.50
CA ALA A 1080 18.31 35.23 -61.34
C ALA A 1080 18.95 34.38 -62.45
N HIS A 1081 18.60 33.10 -62.58
CA HIS A 1081 19.06 32.21 -63.65
C HIS A 1081 18.03 32.15 -64.76
N GLY A 1082 18.48 32.25 -66.02
CA GLY A 1082 17.61 32.11 -67.18
C GLY A 1082 17.35 30.62 -67.48
N VAL A 1083 16.10 30.17 -67.37
CA VAL A 1083 15.69 28.80 -67.68
C VAL A 1083 15.03 28.75 -69.06
N SER A 1084 15.55 27.89 -69.95
CA SER A 1084 14.99 27.75 -71.31
C SER A 1084 13.58 27.13 -71.26
N ILE A 1085 12.75 27.40 -72.27
CA ILE A 1085 11.41 26.78 -72.37
C ILE A 1085 11.45 25.24 -72.46
N ILE A 1086 12.55 24.66 -72.95
CA ILE A 1086 12.73 23.21 -73.05
C ILE A 1086 13.05 22.63 -71.66
N ASP A 1087 13.93 23.29 -70.91
CA ASP A 1087 14.29 22.88 -69.55
C ASP A 1087 13.12 23.04 -68.58
N LEU A 1088 12.31 24.08 -68.75
CA LEU A 1088 11.06 24.27 -68.00
C LEU A 1088 10.06 23.14 -68.24
N GLU A 1089 9.88 22.71 -69.48
CA GLU A 1089 8.98 21.60 -69.80
C GLU A 1089 9.50 20.28 -69.22
N ARG A 1090 10.80 20.03 -69.32
CA ARG A 1090 11.45 18.84 -68.76
C ARG A 1090 11.35 18.79 -67.23
N ALA A 1091 11.61 19.91 -66.56
CA ALA A 1091 11.55 20.01 -65.10
C ALA A 1091 10.13 19.87 -64.53
N VAL A 1092 9.10 20.34 -65.25
CA VAL A 1092 7.71 20.16 -64.83
C VAL A 1092 7.21 18.75 -65.16
N ALA A 1093 7.68 18.13 -66.25
CA ALA A 1093 7.31 16.77 -66.64
C ALA A 1093 7.73 15.72 -65.60
N SER A 1094 8.90 15.88 -64.97
CA SER A 1094 9.41 14.96 -63.94
C SER A 1094 8.64 15.05 -62.61
N VAL A 1095 8.09 16.22 -62.26
CA VAL A 1095 7.39 16.46 -60.97
C VAL A 1095 5.88 16.15 -61.05
N SER A 1096 5.28 16.23 -62.25
CA SER A 1096 3.81 16.19 -62.41
C SER A 1096 3.16 14.80 -62.39
N GLY A 1097 3.91 13.72 -62.13
CA GLY A 1097 3.38 12.36 -61.89
C GLY A 1097 2.14 11.96 -62.70
N GLY A 1098 2.14 12.14 -64.02
CA GLY A 1098 1.08 11.68 -64.93
C GLY A 1098 -0.27 12.43 -64.94
N HIS A 1099 -0.50 13.48 -64.15
CA HIS A 1099 -1.87 14.04 -63.97
C HIS A 1099 -2.20 15.34 -64.75
N THR A 1100 -1.39 15.71 -65.74
CA THR A 1100 -1.74 16.78 -66.70
C THR A 1100 -1.98 16.15 -68.07
N GLY A 1101 -3.20 16.28 -68.60
CA GLY A 1101 -3.72 15.67 -69.85
C GLY A 1101 -2.67 15.13 -70.83
N ALA A 1102 -2.73 13.83 -71.08
CA ALA A 1102 -1.78 13.05 -71.87
C ALA A 1102 -1.73 13.40 -73.37
N GLU A 1103 -2.58 14.29 -73.87
CA GLU A 1103 -2.73 14.48 -75.32
C GLU A 1103 -1.65 15.36 -75.97
N HIS A 1104 -0.85 16.11 -75.21
CA HIS A 1104 0.09 17.10 -75.79
C HIS A 1104 1.46 17.16 -75.08
N ARG A 1105 1.99 16.05 -74.54
CA ARG A 1105 3.39 16.00 -74.10
C ARG A 1105 4.31 15.69 -75.28
N LEU A 1106 5.37 16.48 -75.44
CA LEU A 1106 6.48 16.08 -76.30
C LEU A 1106 7.21 14.96 -75.55
N ASP A 1107 7.43 13.81 -76.21
CA ASP A 1107 8.23 12.76 -75.60
C ASP A 1107 9.70 13.21 -75.43
N GLU A 1108 10.46 12.43 -74.69
CA GLU A 1108 11.86 12.74 -74.37
C GLU A 1108 12.74 12.79 -75.63
N ASP A 1109 12.46 11.98 -76.65
CA ASP A 1109 13.14 11.98 -77.96
C ASP A 1109 12.82 13.25 -78.78
N HIS A 1110 11.58 13.74 -78.73
CA HIS A 1110 11.14 14.99 -79.35
C HIS A 1110 11.76 16.21 -78.67
N LEU A 1111 11.89 16.20 -77.35
CA LEU A 1111 12.62 17.23 -76.60
C LEU A 1111 14.11 17.21 -76.93
N GLN A 1112 14.74 16.04 -77.05
CA GLN A 1112 16.14 15.89 -77.49
C GLN A 1112 16.36 16.45 -78.90
N MET A 1113 15.42 16.20 -79.83
CA MET A 1113 15.46 16.74 -81.20
C MET A 1113 15.36 18.27 -81.27
N LEU A 1114 14.60 18.90 -80.35
CA LEU A 1114 14.45 20.36 -80.29
C LEU A 1114 15.73 21.07 -79.80
N VAL A 1115 16.57 20.39 -79.02
CA VAL A 1115 17.85 20.91 -78.50
C VAL A 1115 18.95 20.96 -79.58
N LEU A 1116 18.95 20.01 -80.52
CA LEU A 1116 20.00 19.87 -81.55
C LEU A 1116 19.87 20.84 -82.74
N GLY A 1117 18.77 21.60 -82.85
CA GLY A 1117 18.40 22.39 -84.03
C GLY A 1117 18.70 23.90 -84.00
N GLY A 1118 19.47 24.41 -83.05
CA GLY A 1118 19.69 25.85 -82.88
C GLY A 1118 20.79 26.40 -83.78
N GLY A 1119 20.44 27.10 -84.87
CA GLY A 1119 21.42 27.94 -85.58
C GLY A 1119 21.04 28.62 -86.89
N GLU A 1120 20.06 28.13 -87.67
CA GLU A 1120 19.79 28.67 -89.03
C GLU A 1120 18.33 29.13 -89.24
N PRO A 1121 18.08 30.16 -90.09
CA PRO A 1121 16.74 30.71 -90.32
C PRO A 1121 15.76 29.71 -90.95
N ALA A 1122 14.50 29.74 -90.52
CA ALA A 1122 13.44 28.90 -91.10
C ALA A 1122 13.20 29.24 -92.59
N LEU A 1123 13.14 28.21 -93.45
CA LEU A 1123 12.78 28.34 -94.87
C LEU A 1123 11.42 29.04 -95.05
N ASP A 1124 11.36 30.01 -95.96
CA ASP A 1124 10.12 30.72 -96.31
C ASP A 1124 9.19 29.89 -97.21
N ALA A 1125 7.97 30.41 -97.46
CA ALA A 1125 6.97 29.71 -98.27
C ALA A 1125 7.33 29.57 -99.76
N HIS A 1126 8.22 30.43 -100.27
CA HIS A 1126 8.66 30.41 -101.66
C HIS A 1126 9.77 29.36 -101.86
N ALA A 1127 10.77 29.35 -100.99
CA ALA A 1127 11.83 28.34 -100.96
C ALA A 1127 11.29 26.92 -100.72
N MET A 1128 10.19 26.78 -99.96
CA MET A 1128 9.50 25.49 -99.81
C MET A 1128 8.86 24.96 -101.08
N ARG A 1129 8.27 25.84 -101.90
CA ARG A 1129 7.70 25.45 -103.19
C ARG A 1129 8.82 24.99 -104.13
N GLN A 1130 9.91 25.75 -104.18
CA GLN A 1130 11.10 25.38 -104.95
C GLN A 1130 11.72 24.05 -104.50
N CYS A 1131 11.86 23.80 -103.19
CA CYS A 1131 12.36 22.50 -102.71
C CYS A 1131 11.43 21.33 -103.08
N ARG A 1132 10.11 21.53 -103.07
CA ARG A 1132 9.14 20.49 -103.45
C ARG A 1132 9.06 20.26 -104.96
N GLU A 1133 9.20 21.31 -105.76
CA GLU A 1133 9.30 21.22 -107.22
C GLU A 1133 10.59 20.51 -107.62
N ARG A 1134 11.72 20.86 -107.01
CA ARG A 1134 13.01 20.21 -107.27
C ARG A 1134 13.00 18.72 -106.89
N LEU A 1135 12.34 18.34 -105.80
CA LEU A 1135 12.15 16.92 -105.44
C LEU A 1135 11.35 16.15 -106.52
N ARG A 1136 10.38 16.80 -107.18
CA ARG A 1136 9.63 16.17 -108.29
C ARG A 1136 10.45 16.05 -109.57
N GLU A 1137 11.25 17.06 -109.89
CA GLU A 1137 12.17 17.02 -111.03
C GLU A 1137 13.21 15.91 -110.86
N LEU A 1138 13.82 15.84 -109.67
CA LEU A 1138 14.81 14.81 -109.32
C LEU A 1138 14.21 13.40 -109.37
N GLN A 1139 12.92 13.21 -109.09
CA GLN A 1139 12.25 11.91 -109.28
C GLN A 1139 12.21 11.49 -110.75
N GLY A 1140 11.93 12.42 -111.68
CA GLY A 1140 11.98 12.16 -113.11
C GLY A 1140 13.40 11.86 -113.62
N GLU A 1141 14.38 12.64 -113.15
CA GLU A 1141 15.80 12.42 -113.47
C GLU A 1141 16.31 11.07 -112.92
N ARG A 1142 15.80 10.64 -111.75
CA ARG A 1142 16.11 9.34 -111.14
C ARG A 1142 15.59 8.18 -111.98
N GLU A 1143 14.33 8.24 -112.42
CA GLU A 1143 13.75 7.21 -113.29
C GLU A 1143 14.49 7.08 -114.62
N GLU A 1144 14.96 8.20 -115.17
CA GLU A 1144 15.78 8.22 -116.39
C GLU A 1144 17.19 7.65 -116.15
N ALA A 1145 17.84 8.00 -115.03
CA ALA A 1145 19.14 7.44 -114.65
C ALA A 1145 19.08 5.93 -114.38
N VAL A 1146 17.98 5.43 -113.81
CA VAL A 1146 17.71 3.98 -113.67
C VAL A 1146 17.52 3.31 -115.03
N ARG A 1147 16.76 3.91 -115.95
CA ARG A 1147 16.58 3.38 -117.32
C ARG A 1147 17.90 3.28 -118.09
N LEU A 1148 18.85 4.18 -117.84
CA LEU A 1148 20.15 4.24 -118.50
C LEU A 1148 21.27 3.48 -117.75
N ASN A 1149 20.97 2.83 -116.61
CA ASN A 1149 21.93 2.15 -115.73
C ASN A 1149 23.13 3.01 -115.29
N ASP A 1150 22.93 4.32 -115.11
CA ASP A 1150 23.98 5.25 -114.65
C ASP A 1150 24.01 5.33 -113.12
N HIS A 1151 24.71 4.37 -112.50
CA HIS A 1151 24.83 4.28 -111.04
C HIS A 1151 25.53 5.50 -110.40
N GLY A 1152 26.42 6.18 -111.13
CA GLY A 1152 27.09 7.38 -110.64
C GLY A 1152 26.11 8.56 -110.54
N ARG A 1153 25.26 8.73 -111.55
CA ARG A 1153 24.20 9.75 -111.56
C ARG A 1153 23.09 9.45 -110.56
N LEU A 1154 22.74 8.18 -110.37
CA LEU A 1154 21.73 7.77 -109.37
C LEU A 1154 22.17 8.13 -107.94
N ALA A 1155 23.44 7.87 -107.59
CA ALA A 1155 23.98 8.22 -106.27
C ALA A 1155 24.00 9.74 -106.02
N ALA A 1156 24.28 10.54 -107.06
CA ALA A 1156 24.25 12.00 -106.97
C ALA A 1156 22.81 12.52 -106.76
N ILE A 1157 21.83 11.96 -107.46
CA ILE A 1157 20.41 12.33 -107.33
C ILE A 1157 19.86 11.94 -105.95
N ASP A 1158 20.19 10.75 -105.44
CA ASP A 1158 19.76 10.30 -104.11
C ASP A 1158 20.36 11.17 -103.00
N ALA A 1159 21.63 11.59 -103.14
CA ALA A 1159 22.26 12.51 -102.19
C ALA A 1159 21.62 13.92 -102.20
N GLU A 1160 21.17 14.41 -103.36
CA GLU A 1160 20.46 15.69 -103.48
C GLU A 1160 19.06 15.61 -102.86
N CYS A 1161 18.32 14.51 -103.09
CA CYS A 1161 17.03 14.25 -102.45
C CYS A 1161 17.14 14.26 -100.92
N ASP A 1162 18.11 13.52 -100.36
CA ASP A 1162 18.35 13.46 -98.92
C ASP A 1162 18.74 14.83 -98.31
N ALA A 1163 19.45 15.66 -99.06
CA ALA A 1163 19.79 17.02 -98.63
C ALA A 1163 18.55 17.94 -98.57
N ILE A 1164 17.66 17.85 -99.57
CA ILE A 1164 16.43 18.64 -99.63
C ILE A 1164 15.43 18.20 -98.56
N GLU A 1165 15.28 16.88 -98.32
CA GLU A 1165 14.40 16.35 -97.28
C GLU A 1165 14.84 16.76 -95.87
N ARG A 1166 16.14 16.72 -95.58
CA ARG A 1166 16.69 17.23 -94.30
C ARG A 1166 16.37 18.72 -94.10
N ARG A 1167 16.40 19.52 -95.17
CA ARG A 1167 16.06 20.95 -95.13
C ARG A 1167 14.57 21.18 -94.80
N LEU A 1168 13.67 20.38 -95.35
CA LEU A 1168 12.23 20.46 -95.08
C LEU A 1168 11.87 20.01 -93.65
N ARG A 1169 12.55 19.00 -93.08
CA ARG A 1169 12.33 18.54 -91.69
C ARG A 1169 12.65 19.62 -90.65
N ARG A 1170 13.66 20.48 -90.88
CA ARG A 1170 14.10 21.53 -89.93
C ARG A 1170 13.06 22.62 -89.64
N ARG A 1171 12.15 22.97 -90.57
CA ARG A 1171 11.07 23.96 -90.32
C ARG A 1171 9.97 23.42 -89.39
N ARG A 1172 9.70 22.10 -89.42
CA ARG A 1172 8.68 21.46 -88.58
C ARG A 1172 9.02 21.64 -87.10
N ILE A 1173 10.30 21.47 -86.75
CA ILE A 1173 10.88 21.66 -85.41
C ILE A 1173 10.72 23.12 -84.93
N GLY A 1174 11.05 24.11 -85.77
CA GLY A 1174 10.86 25.53 -85.43
C GLY A 1174 9.41 25.95 -85.15
N SER A 1175 8.43 25.31 -85.80
CA SER A 1175 7.00 25.56 -85.53
C SER A 1175 6.53 24.96 -84.19
N GLU A 1176 7.13 23.85 -83.76
CA GLU A 1176 6.82 23.19 -82.49
C GLU A 1176 7.45 23.90 -81.29
N VAL A 1177 8.67 24.43 -81.41
CA VAL A 1177 9.28 25.32 -80.39
C VAL A 1177 8.41 26.56 -80.16
N GLU A 1178 7.90 27.17 -81.23
CA GLU A 1178 7.06 28.36 -81.13
C GLU A 1178 5.67 28.08 -80.52
N LYS A 1179 5.08 26.91 -80.80
CA LYS A 1179 3.86 26.43 -80.13
C LYS A 1179 4.10 26.15 -78.65
N LEU A 1180 5.21 25.48 -78.32
CA LEU A 1180 5.63 25.20 -76.94
C LEU A 1180 5.82 26.50 -76.14
N ARG A 1181 6.55 27.47 -76.71
CA ARG A 1181 6.77 28.80 -76.14
C ARG A 1181 5.45 29.52 -75.83
N LYS A 1182 4.52 29.54 -76.79
CA LYS A 1182 3.18 30.15 -76.61
C LYS A 1182 2.38 29.45 -75.52
N ARG A 1183 2.42 28.12 -75.46
CA ARG A 1183 1.71 27.31 -74.47
C ARG A 1183 2.19 27.57 -73.04
N ILE A 1184 3.50 27.50 -72.80
CA ILE A 1184 4.10 27.77 -71.47
C ILE A 1184 3.85 29.22 -71.06
N SER A 1185 4.06 30.17 -71.97
CA SER A 1185 3.82 31.60 -71.69
C SER A 1185 2.36 31.87 -71.36
N ASN A 1186 1.42 31.24 -72.05
CA ASN A 1186 -0.01 31.36 -71.75
C ASN A 1186 -0.39 30.69 -70.43
N ALA A 1187 0.27 29.59 -70.06
CA ALA A 1187 0.05 28.92 -68.77
C ALA A 1187 0.52 29.81 -67.60
N ILE A 1188 1.74 30.33 -67.65
CA ILE A 1188 2.31 31.23 -66.63
C ILE A 1188 1.47 32.51 -66.51
N HIS A 1189 1.18 33.20 -67.62
CA HIS A 1189 0.38 34.43 -67.57
C HIS A 1189 -1.07 34.22 -67.11
N ARG A 1190 -1.67 33.05 -67.38
CA ARG A 1190 -3.00 32.72 -66.85
C ARG A 1190 -2.96 32.50 -65.34
N SER A 1191 -1.93 31.80 -64.83
CA SER A 1191 -1.73 31.63 -63.39
C SER A 1191 -1.46 32.96 -62.69
N ILE A 1192 -0.59 33.83 -63.25
CA ILE A 1192 -0.35 35.16 -62.70
C ILE A 1192 -1.65 35.97 -62.67
N ARG A 1193 -2.43 36.03 -63.76
CA ARG A 1193 -3.73 36.74 -63.76
C ARG A 1193 -4.72 36.18 -62.74
N ALA A 1194 -4.76 34.86 -62.56
CA ALA A 1194 -5.63 34.24 -61.56
C ALA A 1194 -5.21 34.61 -60.13
N ILE A 1195 -3.90 34.72 -59.87
CA ILE A 1195 -3.34 35.22 -58.61
C ILE A 1195 -3.66 36.72 -58.44
N THR A 1196 -3.44 37.56 -59.46
CA THR A 1196 -3.70 39.01 -59.40
C THR A 1196 -5.14 39.35 -59.03
N ARG A 1197 -6.12 38.57 -59.48
CA ARG A 1197 -7.55 38.79 -59.15
C ARG A 1197 -7.86 38.59 -57.67
N GLN A 1198 -7.04 37.84 -56.96
CA GLN A 1198 -7.27 37.50 -55.55
C GLN A 1198 -6.30 38.23 -54.63
N HIS A 1199 -5.06 38.42 -55.10
CA HIS A 1199 -4.01 39.11 -54.36
C HIS A 1199 -3.24 40.03 -55.33
N PRO A 1200 -3.69 41.29 -55.50
CA PRO A 1200 -3.10 42.22 -56.47
C PRO A 1200 -1.60 42.44 -56.29
N ALA A 1201 -1.11 42.54 -55.05
CA ALA A 1201 0.30 42.78 -54.75
C ALA A 1201 1.22 41.61 -55.19
N LEU A 1202 0.93 40.37 -54.76
CA LEU A 1202 1.63 39.17 -55.26
C LEU A 1202 1.54 39.04 -56.79
N GLY A 1203 0.35 39.27 -57.36
CA GLY A 1203 0.17 39.21 -58.82
C GLY A 1203 1.05 40.23 -59.55
N GLN A 1204 1.14 41.45 -59.02
CA GLN A 1204 2.00 42.50 -59.57
C GLN A 1204 3.48 42.19 -59.39
N HIS A 1205 3.86 41.61 -58.25
CA HIS A 1205 5.20 41.12 -57.99
C HIS A 1205 5.63 40.07 -59.01
N LEU A 1206 4.89 38.96 -59.13
CA LEU A 1206 5.20 37.89 -60.07
C LEU A 1206 5.18 38.40 -61.52
N HIS A 1207 4.29 39.33 -61.86
CA HIS A 1207 4.24 39.92 -63.20
C HIS A 1207 5.49 40.75 -63.53
N LYS A 1208 5.95 41.59 -62.59
CA LYS A 1208 7.19 42.37 -62.74
C LYS A 1208 8.43 41.49 -62.74
N ALA A 1209 8.47 40.49 -61.85
CA ALA A 1209 9.66 39.68 -61.61
C ALA A 1209 9.89 38.60 -62.68
N LEU A 1210 8.83 38.03 -63.27
CA LEU A 1210 8.95 37.00 -64.31
C LEU A 1210 8.97 37.58 -65.74
N GLY A 1211 8.46 38.80 -65.93
CA GLY A 1211 8.55 39.56 -67.18
C GLY A 1211 8.01 38.83 -68.43
N ARG A 1212 8.38 39.32 -69.62
CA ARG A 1212 8.21 38.57 -70.88
C ARG A 1212 9.48 37.76 -71.15
N PRO A 1213 9.37 36.53 -71.68
CA PRO A 1213 10.54 35.72 -71.98
C PRO A 1213 11.40 36.39 -73.05
N GLN A 1214 12.69 36.59 -72.76
CA GLN A 1214 13.68 37.08 -73.72
C GLN A 1214 14.33 35.88 -74.41
N HIS A 1215 14.35 35.85 -75.75
CA HIS A 1215 14.96 34.77 -76.55
C HIS A 1215 14.53 33.33 -76.19
N GLY A 1216 13.31 33.13 -75.66
CA GLY A 1216 12.81 31.80 -75.29
C GLY A 1216 13.23 31.33 -73.89
N THR A 1217 13.74 32.24 -73.06
CA THR A 1217 14.18 31.96 -71.69
C THR A 1217 13.33 32.76 -70.70
N TRP A 1218 12.91 32.12 -69.61
CA TRP A 1218 12.22 32.76 -68.49
C TRP A 1218 13.19 32.92 -67.32
N CYS A 1219 13.08 34.02 -66.58
CA CYS A 1219 13.93 34.29 -65.43
C CYS A 1219 13.10 35.00 -64.36
N TYR A 1220 13.22 34.58 -63.11
CA TYR A 1220 12.63 35.29 -61.98
C TYR A 1220 13.66 36.27 -61.41
N ARG A 1221 13.42 37.58 -61.59
CA ARG A 1221 14.22 38.69 -61.07
C ARG A 1221 13.35 39.65 -60.28
N PRO A 1222 13.22 39.45 -58.96
CA PRO A 1222 12.46 40.38 -58.14
C PRO A 1222 13.19 41.72 -57.98
N ALA A 1223 12.47 42.79 -57.67
CA ALA A 1223 13.05 44.11 -57.44
C ALA A 1223 13.88 44.17 -56.13
N GLU A 1224 13.49 43.37 -55.14
CA GLU A 1224 14.20 43.14 -53.89
C GLU A 1224 14.39 41.62 -53.69
N PRO A 1225 15.46 41.17 -53.02
CA PRO A 1225 15.63 39.76 -52.70
C PRO A 1225 14.45 39.26 -51.87
N ILE A 1226 13.77 38.21 -52.34
CA ILE A 1226 12.66 37.59 -51.62
C ILE A 1226 12.97 36.11 -51.43
N GLU A 1227 13.00 35.71 -50.17
CA GLU A 1227 13.08 34.29 -49.80
C GLU A 1227 11.71 33.64 -49.94
N TRP A 1228 11.72 32.48 -50.61
CA TRP A 1228 10.55 31.63 -50.82
C TRP A 1228 10.82 30.26 -50.22
N GLU A 1229 9.86 29.74 -49.45
CA GLU A 1229 9.81 28.33 -49.10
C GLU A 1229 9.13 27.54 -50.26
N LEU A 1230 9.84 26.63 -50.93
CA LEU A 1230 9.50 26.08 -52.25
C LEU A 1230 9.34 24.56 -52.33
#